data_AF-A0A812UBM3-F1
#
_entry.id   AF-A0A812UBM3-F1
#
_cell.length_a   1.000
_cell.length_b   1.000
_cell.length_c   1.000
_cell.angle_alpha   90.00
_cell.angle_beta   90.00
_cell.angle_gamma   90.00
#
_symmetry.space_group_name_H-M   'P 1'
#
loop_
_entity.id
_entity.type
_entity.pdbx_description
1 polymer ?
#
loop_
_entity_poly.entity_id
_entity_poly.type
_entity_poly.pdbx_seq_one_letter_code
_entity_poly.pdbx_strand_id
1 'polypeptide(L)'
;MLNYLQKNWEPAPAVLFLETFTGNAMHIMGRVSEKPDACSFAGRDLQTTDPFYPVLAALQIPMVSYADMACAMPALGRGSKSKNNVPFLYTYVSEADHHYGCGVHFIQAQSIHVFLHKLLHDSCIEGYQATLSTAAAEDAAMQQLQAQNLSQVERCQTDLQSFLSYLDHRGFPALVGPSSTWLFGADSRAKYGWIANWKPQGNQTGNQTDAPGLPQSPKRGAATHYAQFDDLPATDIVFIIHLKIGGVLVEYLSTYNNIGSASCQIEDLSGRIISPVSRLNGLWDKHMSMSSQATFFANMTQLARDSKGIAAFRPLLPKAVACRSSHVAREESLERRHFGGFCKHAPVSVVRLRMEGLRVSDAVRSTRSKDLLSTVADSAAAASASAAFGSAVTSSAVTSSAATVSDSTTTTSTNWPAQTTGTGGSVDAEAGACPPQAPESFLWGWDQACHLGATDEACEVFLASKMFPNVSHLLAVSTRVADRSYQPRVARLKLRLSQAAKEKRPFRIIVIGPSNTIGRGCSGHGRGNAKGLRWSDALQNLSNYTRSPLQMEVINEALGATTFYNIWSQQLGKHSKDSYVDLVAVDYTLTAADKLVNSRAVLAMLTYLQRWKPPPAVLFLETFTGNAIHIMGHVSEKPDACSFAGANLRTTDPLFPALAALQIPMVSYADVACDMPALGRSSASRSKVPFLYTYANEDAHHYGCGVHFIQAQSVHAFLHKLLRDSCIEGDQATLSGAAAEDAALQQLQANSLSQVERCQTELQSYMSYLDHRGFPALVGADSTWQFGADSRAKYGWIANWKPQGNETGNVTDAPRLPMRAKPVAATHYAQFDDLPATDIVFIIHLGIGGVLVEYLSTYNNIGSASCQVEDLSGRIISQVSRLNGLWDKHMSMSSQAVFFANMTQLARDSKGTAAFRCRSEGKKFKILSISTC
;
A
#
# COMPACT_ATOMS: atom_id res chain seq x y z
N MET A 1 9.61 11.26 21.57
CA MET A 1 9.74 9.97 20.85
C MET A 1 9.49 8.80 21.78
N LEU A 2 10.36 8.56 22.78
CA LEU A 2 10.31 7.38 23.66
C LEU A 2 8.92 7.13 24.28
N ASN A 3 8.33 8.15 24.94
CA ASN A 3 6.98 8.04 25.52
C ASN A 3 5.89 7.66 24.49
N TYR A 4 6.07 7.97 23.20
CA TYR A 4 5.17 7.54 22.14
C TYR A 4 5.38 6.07 21.76
N LEU A 5 6.63 5.61 21.70
CA LEU A 5 6.94 4.20 21.45
C LEU A 5 6.38 3.33 22.59
N GLN A 6 6.72 3.66 23.84
CA GLN A 6 6.29 2.92 25.04
C GLN A 6 4.76 2.91 25.24
N LYS A 7 4.04 3.97 24.84
CA LYS A 7 2.58 4.05 24.99
C LYS A 7 1.79 3.30 23.91
N ASN A 8 2.38 3.09 22.73
CA ASN A 8 1.66 2.54 21.56
C ASN A 8 2.19 1.17 21.09
N TRP A 9 3.22 0.63 21.76
CA TRP A 9 3.86 -0.64 21.44
C TRP A 9 4.10 -1.42 22.73
N GLU A 10 3.62 -2.67 22.79
CA GLU A 10 3.83 -3.57 23.93
C GLU A 10 4.33 -4.93 23.40
N PRO A 11 5.57 -5.36 23.74
CA PRO A 11 6.57 -4.62 24.50
C PRO A 11 7.07 -3.37 23.76
N ALA A 12 7.56 -2.39 24.52
CA ALA A 12 8.16 -1.18 23.96
C ALA A 12 9.42 -1.55 23.15
N PRO A 13 9.63 -0.99 21.94
CA PRO A 13 10.81 -1.31 21.15
C PRO A 13 12.07 -0.70 21.77
N ALA A 14 13.13 -1.49 21.84
CA ALA A 14 14.46 -0.99 22.21
C ALA A 14 14.94 0.08 21.20
N VAL A 15 15.62 1.10 21.70
CA VAL A 15 16.09 2.24 20.89
C VAL A 15 17.62 2.30 20.92
N LEU A 16 18.22 2.34 19.73
CA LEU A 16 19.64 2.56 19.50
C LEU A 16 19.81 3.90 18.79
N PHE A 17 20.62 4.81 19.33
CA PHE A 17 20.90 6.08 18.67
C PHE A 17 22.13 5.95 17.74
N LEU A 18 22.04 6.54 16.54
CA LEU A 18 23.09 6.52 15.53
C LEU A 18 23.55 7.95 15.30
N GLU A 19 24.75 8.29 15.76
CA GLU A 19 25.32 9.62 15.58
C GLU A 19 26.10 9.67 14.26
N THR A 20 25.67 10.57 13.37
CA THR A 20 26.26 10.74 12.04
C THR A 20 26.41 12.23 11.74
N PHE A 21 27.64 12.68 11.52
CA PHE A 21 27.91 14.07 11.12
C PHE A 21 28.32 14.15 9.65
N THR A 22 27.78 15.14 8.95
CA THR A 22 28.31 15.56 7.65
C THR A 22 29.51 16.50 7.87
N GLY A 23 30.41 16.59 6.88
CA GLY A 23 31.53 17.55 6.94
C GLY A 23 31.08 18.98 7.18
N ASN A 24 29.96 19.39 6.58
CA ASN A 24 29.38 20.72 6.78
C ASN A 24 28.80 20.90 8.19
N ALA A 25 28.14 19.88 8.76
CA ALA A 25 27.68 19.93 10.15
C ALA A 25 28.85 20.10 11.14
N MET A 26 29.94 19.35 10.95
CA MET A 26 31.17 19.51 11.75
C MET A 26 31.77 20.91 11.61
N HIS A 27 31.76 21.48 10.40
CA HIS A 27 32.23 22.85 10.15
C HIS A 27 31.32 23.94 10.76
N ILE A 28 30.00 23.70 10.86
CA ILE A 28 29.05 24.64 11.48
C ILE A 28 29.16 24.60 13.01
N MET A 29 29.37 23.42 13.60
CA MET A 29 29.53 23.25 15.06
C MET A 29 30.94 23.64 15.55
N GLY A 30 31.96 23.45 14.71
CA GLY A 30 33.36 23.76 15.04
C GLY A 30 33.71 25.24 14.84
N ARG A 31 33.64 26.06 15.91
CA ARG A 31 34.14 27.45 15.89
C ARG A 31 35.68 27.61 15.85
N VAL A 32 36.45 26.62 15.39
CA VAL A 32 37.93 26.64 15.45
C VAL A 32 38.61 25.97 14.25
N SER A 33 39.41 26.77 13.53
CA SER A 33 40.47 26.47 12.55
C SER A 33 40.17 25.65 11.27
N GLU A 34 41.00 25.87 10.24
CA GLU A 34 40.68 25.66 8.81
C GLU A 34 40.54 24.20 8.34
N LYS A 35 40.71 23.18 9.20
CA LYS A 35 40.55 21.75 8.85
C LYS A 35 40.04 20.92 10.04
N PRO A 36 38.72 20.74 10.19
CA PRO A 36 38.18 19.80 11.17
C PRO A 36 38.50 18.35 10.74
N ASP A 37 39.24 17.64 11.59
CA ASP A 37 39.37 16.18 11.55
C ASP A 37 38.23 15.57 12.40
N ALA A 38 37.66 14.43 12.00
CA ALA A 38 36.70 13.70 12.85
C ALA A 38 37.30 13.39 14.23
N CYS A 39 38.62 13.20 14.29
CA CYS A 39 39.34 12.88 15.52
C CYS A 39 39.64 14.09 16.39
N SER A 40 39.22 15.27 15.94
CA SER A 40 39.08 16.44 16.80
C SER A 40 37.71 16.50 17.48
N PHE A 41 36.73 15.66 17.11
CA PHE A 41 35.44 15.51 17.79
C PHE A 41 35.41 14.26 18.68
N ALA A 42 35.94 13.13 18.20
CA ALA A 42 36.11 11.92 19.01
C ALA A 42 36.91 12.22 20.30
N GLY A 43 36.34 11.91 21.46
CA GLY A 43 36.96 12.16 22.76
C GLY A 43 36.94 13.61 23.28
N ARG A 44 36.21 14.55 22.65
CA ARG A 44 35.81 15.79 23.34
C ARG A 44 34.72 15.48 24.38
N ASP A 45 34.50 16.43 25.29
CA ASP A 45 33.37 16.38 26.22
C ASP A 45 32.05 16.58 25.46
N LEU A 46 31.50 15.48 24.95
CA LEU A 46 30.24 15.42 24.21
C LEU A 46 29.07 16.04 24.99
N GLN A 47 29.14 16.11 26.32
CA GLN A 47 28.14 16.80 27.14
C GLN A 47 27.98 18.29 26.79
N THR A 48 28.99 18.90 26.16
CA THR A 48 29.02 20.32 25.80
C THR A 48 28.86 20.61 24.31
N THR A 49 29.11 19.62 23.44
CA THR A 49 29.12 19.82 21.98
C THR A 49 27.99 19.11 21.22
N ASP A 50 27.47 17.99 21.72
CA ASP A 50 26.29 17.34 21.16
C ASP A 50 25.06 17.65 22.06
N PRO A 51 24.01 18.32 21.54
CA PRO A 51 22.79 18.56 22.31
C PRO A 51 22.01 17.29 22.67
N PHE A 52 22.28 16.14 22.03
CA PHE A 52 21.60 14.87 22.34
C PHE A 52 22.32 14.06 23.43
N TYR A 53 23.65 14.06 23.48
CA TYR A 53 24.45 13.26 24.40
C TYR A 53 24.04 13.37 25.89
N PRO A 54 23.79 14.55 26.49
CA PRO A 54 23.33 14.64 27.87
C PRO A 54 21.99 13.92 28.11
N VAL A 55 21.09 13.95 27.13
CA VAL A 55 19.77 13.29 27.20
C VAL A 55 19.90 11.79 27.01
N LEU A 56 20.72 11.34 26.05
CA LEU A 56 20.97 9.92 25.80
C LEU A 56 21.67 9.26 26.98
N ALA A 57 22.69 9.92 27.55
CA ALA A 57 23.40 9.45 28.74
C ALA A 57 22.49 9.40 29.98
N ALA A 58 21.66 10.42 30.21
CA ALA A 58 20.70 10.44 31.32
C ALA A 58 19.60 9.37 31.20
N LEU A 59 19.31 8.91 29.98
CA LEU A 59 18.35 7.84 29.69
C LEU A 59 19.00 6.47 29.46
N GLN A 60 20.32 6.37 29.63
CA GLN A 60 21.12 5.16 29.37
C GLN A 60 20.92 4.54 27.97
N ILE A 61 20.56 5.37 26.98
CA ILE A 61 20.31 4.92 25.61
C ILE A 61 21.66 4.67 24.92
N PRO A 62 21.93 3.47 24.40
CA PRO A 62 23.17 3.19 23.70
C PRO A 62 23.28 4.03 22.41
N MET A 63 24.50 4.49 22.13
CA MET A 63 24.83 5.28 20.95
C MET A 63 25.99 4.62 20.17
N VAL A 64 25.83 4.53 18.86
CA VAL A 64 26.91 4.16 17.94
C VAL A 64 27.39 5.43 17.23
N SER A 65 28.56 5.95 17.62
CA SER A 65 29.15 7.16 17.01
C SER A 65 29.98 6.83 15.78
N TYR A 66 29.61 7.38 14.62
CA TYR A 66 30.48 7.31 13.44
C TYR A 66 31.82 8.06 13.64
N ALA A 67 31.83 9.12 14.46
CA ALA A 67 33.05 9.91 14.70
C ALA A 67 34.10 9.10 15.47
N ASP A 68 33.72 8.46 16.58
CA ASP A 68 34.64 7.61 17.35
C ASP A 68 35.16 6.44 16.52
N MET A 69 34.31 5.84 15.69
CA MET A 69 34.69 4.71 14.84
C MET A 69 35.63 5.11 13.71
N ALA A 70 35.39 6.26 13.06
CA ALA A 70 36.30 6.81 12.05
C ALA A 70 37.71 7.06 12.62
N CYS A 71 37.81 7.30 13.93
CA CYS A 71 39.07 7.58 14.62
C CYS A 71 39.76 6.37 15.23
N ALA A 72 39.01 5.30 15.49
CA ALA A 72 39.58 3.99 15.79
C ALA A 72 40.19 3.30 14.56
N MET A 73 39.86 3.74 13.33
CA MET A 73 40.45 3.18 12.12
C MET A 73 41.94 3.57 12.00
N PRO A 74 42.86 2.60 11.87
CA PRO A 74 44.28 2.91 11.73
C PRO A 74 44.52 3.69 10.45
N ALA A 75 45.13 4.87 10.56
CA ALA A 75 45.46 5.72 9.42
C ALA A 75 46.33 4.94 8.42
N LEU A 76 45.74 4.62 7.25
CA LEU A 76 46.45 3.95 6.16
C LEU A 76 47.73 4.73 5.85
N GLY A 77 48.87 4.03 5.90
CA GLY A 77 50.17 4.64 6.18
C GLY A 77 50.55 5.83 5.29
N ARG A 78 51.29 6.79 5.88
CA ARG A 78 51.79 8.03 5.26
C ARG A 78 52.84 7.82 4.14
N GLY A 79 52.60 6.90 3.21
CA GLY A 79 53.48 6.58 2.09
C GLY A 79 53.15 7.32 0.79
N SER A 80 51.91 7.80 0.62
CA SER A 80 51.52 8.53 -0.60
C SER A 80 51.84 10.02 -0.50
N LYS A 81 52.77 10.51 -1.32
CA LYS A 81 53.04 11.94 -1.50
C LYS A 81 51.97 12.67 -2.36
N SER A 82 50.79 12.08 -2.52
CA SER A 82 49.61 12.77 -3.05
C SER A 82 49.17 13.84 -2.05
N LYS A 83 49.20 15.12 -2.46
CA LYS A 83 48.71 16.24 -1.65
C LYS A 83 47.20 16.19 -1.36
N ASN A 84 46.46 15.25 -1.96
CA ASN A 84 45.01 15.15 -1.87
C ASN A 84 44.50 13.89 -1.14
N ASN A 85 45.38 13.05 -0.56
CA ASN A 85 44.97 11.82 0.12
C ASN A 85 44.81 12.02 1.64
N VAL A 86 43.64 12.49 2.06
CA VAL A 86 43.08 12.16 3.38
C VAL A 86 42.08 11.02 3.17
N PRO A 87 42.46 9.74 3.38
CA PRO A 87 41.54 8.62 3.18
C PRO A 87 40.42 8.67 4.23
N PHE A 88 39.21 8.29 3.82
CA PHE A 88 37.95 8.19 4.59
C PHE A 88 37.17 9.48 4.95
N LEU A 89 37.76 10.68 4.97
CA LEU A 89 37.04 11.89 5.40
C LEU A 89 36.46 12.78 4.29
N TYR A 90 36.88 12.59 3.03
CA TYR A 90 36.21 13.19 1.87
C TYR A 90 35.51 12.11 1.04
N THR A 91 34.22 11.93 1.29
CA THR A 91 33.29 11.67 0.17
C THR A 91 33.55 12.68 -0.94
N TYR A 92 33.48 12.24 -2.19
CA TYR A 92 33.47 13.14 -3.34
C TYR A 92 32.18 13.98 -3.27
N VAL A 93 32.25 15.13 -2.60
CA VAL A 93 31.19 16.13 -2.64
C VAL A 93 31.28 16.76 -4.02
N SER A 94 30.57 16.20 -5.00
CA SER A 94 30.08 17.03 -6.09
C SER A 94 29.25 18.14 -5.44
N GLU A 95 29.32 19.37 -5.94
CA GLU A 95 28.69 20.53 -5.27
C GLU A 95 27.15 20.46 -5.21
N ALA A 96 26.54 19.39 -5.71
CA ALA A 96 25.10 19.13 -5.70
C ALA A 96 24.65 18.09 -4.65
N ASP A 97 25.38 16.98 -4.45
CA ASP A 97 24.84 15.79 -3.79
C ASP A 97 25.31 15.61 -2.34
N HIS A 98 24.39 15.90 -1.42
CA HIS A 98 24.63 15.91 0.03
C HIS A 98 24.44 14.53 0.69
N HIS A 99 24.77 13.45 -0.03
CA HIS A 99 24.54 12.08 0.40
C HIS A 99 25.83 11.40 0.87
N TYR A 100 25.75 10.66 1.98
CA TYR A 100 26.83 9.79 2.41
C TYR A 100 27.11 8.72 1.34
N GLY A 101 28.38 8.56 0.97
CA GLY A 101 28.79 7.47 0.08
C GLY A 101 28.48 6.10 0.69
N CYS A 102 28.25 5.09 -0.14
CA CYS A 102 27.84 3.74 0.28
C CYS A 102 28.75 3.11 1.37
N GLY A 103 30.04 3.47 1.39
CA GLY A 103 30.98 3.03 2.42
C GLY A 103 30.62 3.48 3.85
N VAL A 104 30.08 4.69 4.03
CA VAL A 104 29.68 5.20 5.36
C VAL A 104 28.47 4.41 5.88
N HIS A 105 27.45 4.22 5.03
CA HIS A 105 26.30 3.38 5.34
C HIS A 105 26.70 1.93 5.65
N PHE A 106 27.65 1.37 4.90
CA PHE A 106 28.18 0.04 5.16
C PHE A 106 28.88 -0.05 6.52
N ILE A 107 29.75 0.91 6.85
CA ILE A 107 30.42 0.98 8.16
C ILE A 107 29.39 1.06 9.29
N GLN A 108 28.40 1.96 9.18
CA GLN A 108 27.31 2.08 10.17
C GLN A 108 26.54 0.77 10.35
N ALA A 109 26.18 0.09 9.25
CA ALA A 109 25.49 -1.20 9.31
C ALA A 109 26.34 -2.29 10.00
N GLN A 110 27.65 -2.37 9.70
CA GLN A 110 28.55 -3.30 10.38
C GLN A 110 28.68 -2.98 11.87
N SER A 111 28.74 -1.70 12.24
CA SER A 111 28.86 -1.29 13.64
C SER A 111 27.61 -1.59 14.47
N ILE A 112 26.42 -1.39 13.88
CA ILE A 112 25.15 -1.84 14.48
C ILE A 112 25.17 -3.36 14.67
N HIS A 113 25.63 -4.11 13.67
CA HIS A 113 25.72 -5.57 13.74
C HIS A 113 26.70 -6.04 14.84
N VAL A 114 27.89 -5.43 14.94
CA VAL A 114 28.87 -5.73 16.01
C VAL A 114 28.32 -5.37 17.39
N PHE A 115 27.64 -4.24 17.53
CA PHE A 115 27.00 -3.82 18.78
C PHE A 115 25.92 -4.82 19.22
N LEU A 116 25.01 -5.20 18.32
CA LEU A 116 23.96 -6.19 18.60
C LEU A 116 24.54 -7.58 18.89
N HIS A 117 25.59 -8.00 18.19
CA HIS A 117 26.28 -9.26 18.45
C HIS A 117 26.97 -9.25 19.83
N LYS A 118 27.53 -8.10 20.25
CA LYS A 118 28.08 -7.95 21.60
C LYS A 118 26.97 -8.04 22.65
N LEU A 119 25.85 -7.32 22.50
CA LEU A 119 24.72 -7.42 23.43
C LEU A 119 24.22 -8.88 23.57
N LEU A 120 24.11 -9.60 22.46
CA LEU A 120 23.72 -11.01 22.47
C LEU A 120 24.73 -11.89 23.22
N HIS A 121 26.03 -11.67 22.97
CA HIS A 121 27.12 -12.40 23.61
C HIS A 121 27.18 -12.14 25.13
N ASP A 122 27.07 -10.89 25.54
CA ASP A 122 27.15 -10.49 26.95
C ASP A 122 25.91 -11.01 27.71
N SER A 123 24.72 -10.97 27.10
CA SER A 123 23.48 -11.60 27.63
C SER A 123 23.62 -13.13 27.80
N CYS A 124 24.38 -13.80 26.94
CA CYS A 124 24.67 -15.23 27.05
C CYS A 124 25.69 -15.55 28.16
N ILE A 125 26.61 -14.63 28.49
CA ILE A 125 27.63 -14.83 29.53
C ILE A 125 27.11 -14.50 30.92
N GLU A 126 26.41 -13.38 31.09
CA GLU A 126 25.87 -12.93 32.38
C GLU A 126 24.68 -13.79 32.86
N GLY A 127 24.06 -14.51 31.93
CA GLY A 127 22.93 -15.39 32.17
C GLY A 127 21.60 -14.64 32.11
N TYR A 128 20.65 -15.21 31.38
CA TYR A 128 19.36 -14.58 31.02
C TYR A 128 18.59 -13.93 32.20
N GLN A 129 18.68 -14.50 33.41
CA GLN A 129 18.04 -13.93 34.60
C GLN A 129 18.71 -12.66 35.13
N ALA A 130 20.04 -12.53 35.01
CA ALA A 130 20.75 -11.31 35.39
C ALA A 130 20.38 -10.17 34.43
N THR A 131 20.42 -10.43 33.12
CA THR A 131 20.03 -9.48 32.08
C THR A 131 18.58 -9.00 32.25
N LEU A 132 17.64 -9.89 32.58
CA LEU A 132 16.25 -9.52 32.90
C LEU A 132 16.15 -8.65 34.15
N SER A 133 16.98 -8.89 35.18
CA SER A 133 16.97 -8.06 36.40
C SER A 133 17.51 -6.65 36.16
N THR A 134 18.53 -6.50 35.31
CA THR A 134 19.07 -5.20 34.89
C THR A 134 18.03 -4.43 34.06
N ALA A 135 17.43 -5.07 33.04
CA ALA A 135 16.40 -4.45 32.21
C ALA A 135 15.18 -3.97 33.03
N ALA A 136 14.74 -4.76 34.01
CA ALA A 136 13.65 -4.35 34.92
C ALA A 136 14.01 -3.14 35.81
N ALA A 137 15.29 -2.99 36.18
CA ALA A 137 15.78 -1.82 36.92
C ALA A 137 15.88 -0.57 36.03
N GLU A 138 16.31 -0.73 34.77
CA GLU A 138 16.35 0.34 33.76
C GLU A 138 14.93 0.84 33.42
N ASP A 139 13.97 -0.06 33.22
CA ASP A 139 12.55 0.29 33.03
C ASP A 139 11.99 1.06 34.23
N ALA A 140 12.30 0.63 35.46
CA ALA A 140 11.87 1.32 36.68
C ALA A 140 12.48 2.73 36.80
N ALA A 141 13.76 2.89 36.47
CA ALA A 141 14.44 4.19 36.43
C ALA A 141 13.83 5.12 35.38
N MET A 142 13.51 4.59 34.19
CA MET A 142 12.86 5.35 33.11
C MET A 142 11.45 5.81 33.50
N GLN A 143 10.66 4.94 34.14
CA GLN A 143 9.35 5.30 34.68
C GLN A 143 9.44 6.37 35.78
N GLN A 144 10.45 6.30 36.66
CA GLN A 144 10.68 7.32 37.69
C GLN A 144 11.05 8.68 37.09
N LEU A 145 11.87 8.71 36.03
CA LEU A 145 12.25 9.95 35.33
C LEU A 145 11.08 10.59 34.57
N GLN A 146 10.16 9.76 34.05
CA GLN A 146 8.91 10.19 33.43
C GLN A 146 7.94 10.81 34.45
N ALA A 147 7.76 10.18 35.61
CA ALA A 147 6.90 10.68 36.69
C ALA A 147 7.30 12.08 37.18
N GLN A 148 8.57 12.45 37.06
CA GLN A 148 9.09 13.78 37.42
C GLN A 148 8.88 14.86 36.34
N ASN A 149 8.60 14.49 35.08
CA ASN A 149 8.51 15.43 33.95
C ASN A 149 7.12 15.53 33.29
N LEU A 150 6.16 14.67 33.66
CA LEU A 150 4.84 14.63 33.04
C LEU A 150 3.81 15.58 33.69
N SER A 151 3.75 16.83 33.21
CA SER A 151 2.59 17.72 33.45
C SER A 151 2.19 18.62 32.27
N GLN A 152 3.08 18.82 31.29
CA GLN A 152 2.83 19.68 30.12
C GLN A 152 2.74 18.92 28.79
N VAL A 153 3.55 17.87 28.57
CA VAL A 153 3.64 17.18 27.26
C VAL A 153 2.39 16.37 26.91
N GLU A 154 1.77 15.69 27.88
CA GLU A 154 0.60 14.82 27.66
C GLU A 154 -0.62 15.52 27.11
N ARG A 155 -0.79 16.82 27.38
CA ARG A 155 -1.90 17.59 26.81
C ARG A 155 -1.75 17.81 25.31
N CYS A 156 -0.53 17.98 24.79
CA CYS A 156 -0.30 18.31 23.38
C CYS A 156 -0.51 17.13 22.41
N GLN A 157 -0.29 15.88 22.82
CA GLN A 157 -0.30 14.75 21.87
C GLN A 157 -1.71 14.22 21.53
N THR A 158 -2.65 14.22 22.47
CA THR A 158 -4.00 13.67 22.24
C THR A 158 -4.82 14.50 21.25
N ASP A 159 -4.64 15.83 21.26
CA ASP A 159 -5.28 16.71 20.28
C ASP A 159 -4.58 16.68 18.90
N LEU A 160 -3.30 16.30 18.81
CA LEU A 160 -2.58 16.20 17.52
C LEU A 160 -3.13 15.05 16.65
N GLN A 161 -3.41 13.87 17.23
CA GLN A 161 -4.09 12.79 16.50
C GLN A 161 -5.49 13.18 16.02
N SER A 162 -6.22 13.94 16.86
CA SER A 162 -7.54 14.49 16.51
C SER A 162 -7.45 15.49 15.34
N PHE A 163 -6.37 16.27 15.27
CA PHE A 163 -6.11 17.24 14.20
C PHE A 163 -5.67 16.57 12.89
N LEU A 164 -4.82 15.55 12.95
CA LEU A 164 -4.39 14.81 11.75
C LEU A 164 -5.57 14.06 11.10
N SER A 165 -6.45 13.44 11.90
CA SER A 165 -7.70 12.83 11.41
C SER A 165 -8.68 13.85 10.79
N TYR A 166 -8.57 15.14 11.13
CA TYR A 166 -9.39 16.21 10.56
C TYR A 166 -8.86 16.71 9.20
N LEU A 167 -7.54 16.64 8.97
CA LEU A 167 -6.90 17.09 7.73
C LEU A 167 -7.09 16.10 6.56
N ASP A 168 -7.13 14.79 6.85
CA ASP A 168 -7.20 13.71 5.86
C ASP A 168 -8.49 13.67 5.01
N HIS A 169 -9.47 14.55 5.32
CA HIS A 169 -10.80 14.55 4.68
C HIS A 169 -11.23 15.89 4.06
N ARG A 170 -10.42 16.95 4.13
CA ARG A 170 -10.81 18.29 3.60
C ARG A 170 -9.75 19.06 2.82
N GLY A 171 -8.53 18.54 2.70
CA GLY A 171 -7.40 19.29 2.12
C GLY A 171 -6.89 20.40 3.07
N PHE A 172 -5.72 20.95 2.79
CA PHE A 172 -5.00 21.89 3.68
C PHE A 172 -5.63 23.30 3.61
N PRO A 173 -6.54 23.69 4.52
CA PRO A 173 -7.48 24.77 4.24
C PRO A 173 -6.91 26.12 4.69
N ALA A 174 -6.70 27.02 3.74
CA ALA A 174 -6.33 28.40 3.99
C ALA A 174 -7.23 29.36 3.21
N LEU A 175 -7.45 30.55 3.77
CA LEU A 175 -8.03 31.69 3.09
C LEU A 175 -6.89 32.51 2.47
N VAL A 176 -6.97 32.69 1.16
CA VAL A 176 -6.07 33.54 0.37
C VAL A 176 -6.93 34.55 -0.42
N GLY A 177 -6.48 35.80 -0.48
CA GLY A 177 -7.17 36.84 -1.25
C GLY A 177 -7.23 36.53 -2.75
N PRO A 178 -8.17 37.11 -3.53
CA PRO A 178 -8.28 36.86 -4.97
C PRO A 178 -7.01 37.19 -5.78
N SER A 179 -6.19 38.11 -5.26
CA SER A 179 -4.92 38.56 -5.82
C SER A 179 -3.70 37.97 -5.11
N SER A 180 -3.87 36.95 -4.27
CA SER A 180 -2.79 36.40 -3.45
C SER A 180 -1.64 35.82 -4.25
N THR A 181 -0.41 36.06 -3.79
CA THR A 181 0.79 35.43 -4.33
C THR A 181 1.06 34.05 -3.73
N TRP A 182 0.20 33.58 -2.83
CA TRP A 182 0.25 32.25 -2.23
C TRP A 182 -0.53 31.23 -3.06
N LEU A 183 0.14 30.14 -3.44
CA LEU A 183 -0.43 29.03 -4.21
C LEU A 183 -0.14 27.71 -3.51
N PHE A 184 -1.16 26.85 -3.34
CA PHE A 184 -0.94 25.49 -2.87
C PHE A 184 -0.44 24.63 -4.04
N GLY A 185 0.72 23.99 -3.88
CA GLY A 185 1.35 23.21 -4.94
C GLY A 185 2.59 22.47 -4.46
N ALA A 186 3.27 21.81 -5.38
CA ALA A 186 4.55 21.18 -5.13
C ALA A 186 5.72 22.10 -5.52
N ASP A 187 6.80 22.09 -4.73
CA ASP A 187 8.07 22.69 -5.14
C ASP A 187 8.77 21.87 -6.23
N SER A 188 9.93 22.34 -6.71
CA SER A 188 10.73 21.64 -7.73
C SER A 188 11.32 20.29 -7.29
N ARG A 189 11.07 19.86 -6.04
CA ARG A 189 11.46 18.55 -5.47
C ARG A 189 10.25 17.77 -4.97
N ALA A 190 9.05 18.05 -5.51
CA ALA A 190 7.79 17.40 -5.20
C ALA A 190 7.30 17.54 -3.73
N LYS A 191 7.78 18.54 -2.98
CA LYS A 191 7.28 18.83 -1.63
C LYS A 191 6.03 19.72 -1.71
N TYR A 192 4.90 19.21 -1.22
CA TYR A 192 3.62 19.93 -1.27
C TYR A 192 3.45 20.91 -0.10
N GLY A 193 2.98 22.12 -0.38
CA GLY A 193 2.70 23.15 0.62
C GLY A 193 2.10 24.43 0.04
N TRP A 194 1.90 25.44 0.88
CA TRP A 194 1.55 26.79 0.44
C TRP A 194 2.83 27.56 0.09
N ILE A 195 2.97 27.94 -1.18
CA ILE A 195 4.17 28.56 -1.76
C ILE A 195 3.87 30.03 -2.08
N ALA A 196 4.62 30.95 -1.48
CA ALA A 196 4.51 32.39 -1.77
C ALA A 196 5.34 32.81 -2.99
N ASN A 197 4.84 33.78 -3.77
CA ASN A 197 5.51 34.39 -4.91
C ASN A 197 5.98 33.41 -6.00
N TRP A 198 5.29 32.27 -6.18
CA TRP A 198 5.65 31.30 -7.22
C TRP A 198 5.44 31.90 -8.61
N LYS A 199 6.53 32.10 -9.35
CA LYS A 199 6.51 32.35 -10.79
C LYS A 199 6.83 31.05 -11.52
N PRO A 200 5.92 30.52 -12.36
CA PRO A 200 6.27 29.46 -13.31
C PRO A 200 7.48 29.89 -14.13
N GLN A 201 8.46 29.00 -14.33
CA GLN A 201 9.63 29.32 -15.15
C GLN A 201 9.22 29.44 -16.62
N GLY A 202 9.01 30.68 -17.06
CA GLY A 202 8.59 30.99 -18.43
C GLY A 202 9.69 30.78 -19.45
N ASN A 203 9.81 29.55 -19.97
CA ASN A 203 10.38 29.27 -21.30
C ASN A 203 10.01 27.87 -21.85
N GLN A 204 8.74 27.45 -21.68
CA GLN A 204 8.18 26.28 -22.37
C GLN A 204 6.97 26.67 -23.23
N THR A 205 7.24 27.41 -24.32
CA THR A 205 6.23 27.74 -25.35
C THR A 205 6.24 26.73 -26.50
N GLY A 206 6.17 25.44 -26.16
CA GLY A 206 6.06 24.33 -27.12
C GLY A 206 4.95 23.38 -26.70
N ASN A 207 3.87 23.34 -27.47
CA ASN A 207 2.72 22.42 -27.41
C ASN A 207 2.45 21.73 -26.07
N GLN A 208 1.81 22.45 -25.13
CA GLN A 208 1.14 21.82 -23.99
C GLN A 208 -0.20 21.22 -24.41
N THR A 209 -0.19 19.97 -24.88
CA THR A 209 -1.36 19.07 -24.88
C THR A 209 -1.20 17.87 -23.94
N ASP A 210 0.03 17.53 -23.54
CA ASP A 210 0.37 16.24 -22.93
C ASP A 210 1.21 16.38 -21.64
N ALA A 211 0.77 17.25 -20.72
CA ALA A 211 1.31 17.31 -19.36
C ALA A 211 0.33 16.65 -18.36
N PRO A 212 0.79 15.83 -17.40
CA PRO A 212 -0.11 15.20 -16.43
C PRO A 212 -0.78 16.28 -15.57
N GLY A 213 -2.09 16.09 -15.34
CA GLY A 213 -2.94 17.13 -14.77
C GLY A 213 -2.47 17.60 -13.39
N LEU A 214 -2.03 18.86 -13.33
CA LEU A 214 -1.96 19.60 -12.07
C LEU A 214 -3.33 19.49 -11.36
N PRO A 215 -3.39 19.22 -10.05
CA PRO A 215 -4.64 19.27 -9.32
C PRO A 215 -5.22 20.68 -9.49
N GLN A 216 -6.43 20.78 -10.03
CA GLN A 216 -7.13 22.06 -10.11
C GLN A 216 -7.17 22.65 -8.69
N SER A 217 -6.89 23.96 -8.58
CA SER A 217 -6.96 24.65 -7.30
C SER A 217 -8.31 24.33 -6.64
N PRO A 218 -8.33 24.07 -5.32
CA PRO A 218 -9.55 23.64 -4.65
C PRO A 218 -10.65 24.68 -4.91
N LYS A 219 -11.66 24.30 -5.70
CA LYS A 219 -12.84 25.14 -5.94
C LYS A 219 -13.35 25.60 -4.58
N ARG A 220 -13.56 26.91 -4.42
CA ARG A 220 -14.02 27.53 -3.16
C ARG A 220 -15.17 26.71 -2.56
N GLY A 221 -14.82 25.80 -1.65
CA GLY A 221 -15.80 25.03 -0.91
C GLY A 221 -16.56 25.98 0.01
N ALA A 222 -17.72 25.55 0.49
CA ALA A 222 -18.53 26.32 1.43
C ALA A 222 -17.85 26.41 2.82
N ALA A 223 -16.76 27.17 2.90
CA ALA A 223 -16.37 27.83 4.14
C ALA A 223 -17.46 28.85 4.49
N THR A 224 -17.74 28.99 5.79
CA THR A 224 -18.63 30.04 6.30
C THR A 224 -18.14 31.39 5.77
N HIS A 225 -18.99 32.18 5.12
CA HIS A 225 -18.58 33.43 4.49
C HIS A 225 -18.26 34.48 5.56
N TYR A 226 -16.98 34.66 5.87
CA TYR A 226 -16.50 35.65 6.82
C TYR A 226 -16.16 36.95 6.06
N ALA A 227 -17.12 37.87 5.95
CA ALA A 227 -16.98 39.11 5.17
C ALA A 227 -15.75 39.96 5.54
N GLN A 228 -15.24 39.83 6.77
CA GLN A 228 -14.01 40.47 7.24
C GLN A 228 -12.71 39.98 6.57
N PHE A 229 -12.77 38.99 5.68
CA PHE A 229 -11.62 38.46 4.94
C PHE A 229 -11.75 38.59 3.41
N ASP A 230 -12.76 39.31 2.91
CA ASP A 230 -12.94 39.51 1.46
C ASP A 230 -11.82 40.38 0.86
N ASP A 231 -11.26 41.31 1.64
CA ASP A 231 -10.15 42.21 1.28
C ASP A 231 -8.76 41.76 1.79
N LEU A 232 -8.49 40.44 1.85
CA LEU A 232 -7.16 39.96 2.27
C LEU A 232 -6.05 40.45 1.32
N PRO A 233 -4.96 41.08 1.83
CA PRO A 233 -3.85 41.54 1.01
C PRO A 233 -3.19 40.39 0.22
N ALA A 234 -2.64 40.72 -0.96
CA ALA A 234 -1.98 39.75 -1.83
C ALA A 234 -0.82 38.98 -1.15
N THR A 235 -0.20 39.58 -0.14
CA THR A 235 0.92 39.04 0.66
C THR A 235 0.52 38.09 1.77
N ASP A 236 -0.77 38.01 2.09
CA ASP A 236 -1.25 37.39 3.31
C ASP A 236 -1.95 36.04 3.03
N ILE A 237 -1.75 35.08 3.93
CA ILE A 237 -2.45 33.80 3.98
C ILE A 237 -2.96 33.56 5.40
N VAL A 238 -4.21 33.09 5.51
CA VAL A 238 -4.91 32.97 6.79
C VAL A 238 -5.43 31.55 7.01
N PHE A 239 -5.07 30.96 8.14
CA PHE A 239 -5.56 29.65 8.58
C PHE A 239 -6.53 29.84 9.76
N ILE A 240 -7.77 29.36 9.61
CA ILE A 240 -8.74 29.35 10.72
C ILE A 240 -8.58 28.03 11.48
N ILE A 241 -8.23 28.11 12.76
CA ILE A 241 -7.95 26.94 13.60
C ILE A 241 -8.69 27.02 14.95
N HIS A 242 -9.17 25.87 15.42
CA HIS A 242 -9.78 25.75 16.74
C HIS A 242 -8.70 25.39 17.77
N LEU A 243 -8.24 26.38 18.54
CA LEU A 243 -7.24 26.17 19.58
C LEU A 243 -7.88 25.66 20.87
N LYS A 244 -7.79 24.35 21.11
CA LYS A 244 -8.04 23.75 22.44
C LYS A 244 -6.88 23.99 23.42
N ILE A 245 -5.67 24.15 22.90
CA ILE A 245 -4.42 24.38 23.64
C ILE A 245 -3.75 25.59 22.99
N GLY A 246 -3.12 26.46 23.78
CA GLY A 246 -2.60 27.75 23.32
C GLY A 246 -1.30 27.70 22.54
N GLY A 247 -1.15 26.79 21.58
CA GLY A 247 0.06 26.61 20.79
C GLY A 247 -0.22 26.33 19.32
N VAL A 248 0.60 26.89 18.43
CA VAL A 248 0.67 26.58 16.99
C VAL A 248 2.11 26.28 16.63
N LEU A 249 2.35 25.17 15.93
CA LEU A 249 3.64 24.87 15.32
C LEU A 249 3.56 25.18 13.83
N VAL A 250 4.46 26.01 13.31
CA VAL A 250 4.61 26.27 11.88
C VAL A 250 5.97 25.77 11.44
N GLU A 251 5.99 24.80 10.53
CA GLU A 251 7.20 24.39 9.81
C GLU A 251 7.28 25.14 8.49
N TYR A 252 8.45 25.68 8.16
CA TYR A 252 8.70 26.43 6.93
C TYR A 252 10.01 25.99 6.28
N LEU A 253 10.07 26.10 4.96
CA LEU A 253 11.22 25.72 4.14
C LEU A 253 11.71 26.94 3.35
N SER A 254 12.99 27.27 3.47
CA SER A 254 13.63 28.27 2.61
C SER A 254 14.32 27.56 1.44
N THR A 255 13.99 27.98 0.21
CA THR A 255 14.57 27.46 -1.03
C THR A 255 15.53 28.46 -1.67
N TYR A 256 16.36 27.99 -2.61
CA TYR A 256 17.45 28.75 -3.18
C TYR A 256 17.05 30.06 -3.88
N ASN A 257 17.95 31.05 -3.81
CA ASN A 257 17.99 32.31 -4.55
C ASN A 257 16.98 33.42 -4.20
N ASN A 258 16.07 33.26 -3.23
CA ASN A 258 15.27 34.38 -2.71
C ASN A 258 15.01 34.25 -1.20
N ILE A 259 15.65 35.10 -0.39
CA ILE A 259 15.36 35.20 1.05
C ILE A 259 14.13 36.09 1.24
N GLY A 260 12.95 35.47 1.37
CA GLY A 260 11.77 36.13 1.92
C GLY A 260 11.76 35.99 3.45
N SER A 261 11.42 37.07 4.16
CA SER A 261 11.04 37.00 5.58
C SER A 261 9.52 37.04 5.68
N ALA A 262 8.92 36.12 6.43
CA ALA A 262 7.49 36.16 6.75
C ALA A 262 7.29 36.50 8.22
N SER A 263 6.36 37.39 8.55
CA SER A 263 5.84 37.51 9.92
C SER A 263 4.67 36.56 10.09
N CYS A 264 4.66 35.85 11.21
CA CYS A 264 3.54 35.01 11.64
C CYS A 264 2.98 35.55 12.94
N GLN A 265 1.66 35.67 13.03
CA GLN A 265 0.95 36.11 14.21
C GLN A 265 -0.36 35.33 14.37
N ILE A 266 -0.71 35.02 15.62
CA ILE A 266 -2.03 34.50 15.97
C ILE A 266 -2.91 35.72 16.30
N GLU A 267 -4.06 35.80 15.66
CA GLU A 267 -5.15 36.75 15.91
C GLU A 267 -6.37 36.01 16.49
N ASP A 268 -7.25 36.73 17.17
CA ASP A 268 -8.61 36.27 17.42
C ASP A 268 -9.54 36.57 16.23
N LEU A 269 -10.81 36.16 16.30
CA LEU A 269 -11.79 36.44 15.24
C LEU A 269 -12.08 37.94 15.02
N SER A 270 -11.66 38.84 15.92
CA SER A 270 -11.77 40.30 15.72
C SER A 270 -10.56 40.92 15.02
N GLY A 271 -9.55 40.11 14.66
CA GLY A 271 -8.29 40.57 14.08
C GLY A 271 -7.28 41.12 15.09
N ARG A 272 -7.54 40.95 16.40
CA ARG A 272 -6.62 41.38 17.45
C ARG A 272 -5.53 40.33 17.64
N ILE A 273 -4.27 40.78 17.60
CA ILE A 273 -3.09 39.94 17.81
C ILE A 273 -3.05 39.41 19.26
N ILE A 274 -2.94 38.10 19.43
CA ILE A 274 -2.95 37.35 20.71
C ILE A 274 -1.67 36.53 20.97
N SER A 275 -0.70 36.58 20.05
CA SER A 275 0.68 36.10 20.24
C SER A 275 1.69 37.22 19.96
N PRO A 276 2.95 37.13 20.40
CA PRO A 276 4.02 37.91 19.79
C PRO A 276 4.06 37.68 18.27
N VAL A 277 4.43 38.72 17.51
CA VAL A 277 4.71 38.60 16.07
C VAL A 277 6.13 38.07 15.92
N SER A 278 6.29 36.85 15.40
CA SER A 278 7.62 36.28 15.15
C SER A 278 7.97 36.41 13.67
N ARG A 279 9.17 36.89 13.37
CA ARG A 279 9.74 36.84 12.02
C ARG A 279 10.38 35.48 11.75
N LEU A 280 9.86 34.79 10.75
CA LEU A 280 10.45 33.63 10.11
C LEU A 280 11.50 34.12 9.12
N ASN A 281 12.76 34.11 9.55
CA ASN A 281 13.90 34.43 8.70
C ASN A 281 14.46 33.12 8.13
N GLY A 282 14.57 33.00 6.81
CA GLY A 282 15.37 31.95 6.20
C GLY A 282 16.84 32.12 6.58
N LEU A 283 17.45 31.10 7.19
CA LEU A 283 18.90 31.04 7.35
C LEU A 283 19.53 30.79 5.97
N TRP A 284 20.48 31.64 5.59
CA TRP A 284 21.20 31.51 4.33
C TRP A 284 22.54 30.84 4.54
N ASP A 285 22.65 29.61 4.03
CA ASP A 285 23.91 29.02 3.63
C ASP A 285 23.85 28.75 2.13
N LYS A 286 24.97 28.90 1.42
CA LYS A 286 25.06 28.72 -0.04
C LYS A 286 24.84 27.27 -0.48
N HIS A 287 24.87 26.31 0.45
CA HIS A 287 24.95 24.88 0.12
C HIS A 287 23.81 24.03 0.70
N MET A 288 22.92 24.52 1.57
CA MET A 288 21.84 23.71 2.17
C MET A 288 20.46 24.39 2.16
N SER A 289 19.41 23.58 1.96
CA SER A 289 18.02 23.92 2.28
C SER A 289 17.61 23.14 3.52
N MET A 290 17.30 23.86 4.60
CA MET A 290 16.86 23.30 5.88
C MET A 290 15.38 23.64 6.10
N SER A 291 14.60 22.69 6.61
CA SER A 291 13.32 23.06 7.23
C SER A 291 13.61 23.66 8.62
N SER A 292 12.83 24.67 8.97
CA SER A 292 12.89 25.34 10.26
C SER A 292 11.50 25.29 10.89
N GLN A 293 11.45 25.07 12.20
CA GLN A 293 10.20 25.03 12.95
C GLN A 293 10.14 26.26 13.88
N ALA A 294 9.00 26.92 13.90
CA ALA A 294 8.69 28.00 14.83
C ALA A 294 7.43 27.64 15.63
N THR A 295 7.55 27.66 16.95
CA THR A 295 6.44 27.42 17.88
C THR A 295 5.91 28.75 18.39
N PHE A 296 4.60 28.94 18.28
CA PHE A 296 3.89 30.14 18.68
C PHE A 296 3.00 29.78 19.86
N PHE A 297 3.02 30.58 20.93
CA PHE A 297 2.11 30.40 22.05
C PHE A 297 1.16 31.60 22.16
N ALA A 298 -0.14 31.31 22.25
CA ALA A 298 -1.18 32.29 22.51
C ALA A 298 -1.40 32.44 24.02
N ASN A 299 -1.62 33.66 24.51
CA ASN A 299 -1.88 33.88 25.94
C ASN A 299 -3.32 33.46 26.30
N MET A 300 -3.50 32.18 26.63
CA MET A 300 -4.82 31.60 26.95
C MET A 300 -5.51 32.28 28.14
N THR A 301 -4.75 32.83 29.09
CA THR A 301 -5.28 33.56 30.24
C THR A 301 -5.94 34.89 29.82
N GLN A 302 -5.46 35.51 28.74
CA GLN A 302 -6.09 36.69 28.14
C GLN A 302 -7.32 36.29 27.31
N LEU A 303 -7.21 35.22 26.51
CA LEU A 303 -8.31 34.71 25.69
C LEU A 303 -9.54 34.30 26.51
N ALA A 304 -9.34 33.72 27.69
CA ALA A 304 -10.40 33.34 28.64
C ALA A 304 -11.04 34.52 29.39
N ARG A 305 -10.42 35.71 29.38
CA ARG A 305 -11.02 36.96 29.87
C ARG A 305 -11.88 37.60 28.79
N ASP A 306 -11.34 37.73 27.59
CA ASP A 306 -11.98 38.49 26.51
C ASP A 306 -13.20 37.76 25.92
N SER A 307 -13.19 36.43 25.93
CA SER A 307 -14.37 35.60 25.57
C SER A 307 -15.57 35.74 26.51
N LYS A 308 -15.41 36.30 27.72
CA LYS A 308 -16.54 36.69 28.58
C LYS A 308 -17.20 38.01 28.14
N GLY A 309 -16.57 38.79 27.26
CA GLY A 309 -17.13 40.03 26.73
C GLY A 309 -18.02 39.86 25.48
N ILE A 310 -17.91 38.73 24.76
CA ILE A 310 -18.62 38.51 23.48
C ILE A 310 -19.99 37.87 23.73
N ALA A 311 -20.85 38.56 24.49
CA ALA A 311 -22.24 38.17 24.77
C ALA A 311 -23.24 38.88 23.85
N ALA A 312 -22.93 39.03 22.55
CA ALA A 312 -23.70 39.87 21.63
C ALA A 312 -23.76 39.36 20.17
N PHE A 313 -24.02 38.07 19.95
CA PHE A 313 -24.48 37.55 18.65
C PHE A 313 -25.69 36.62 18.83
N ARG A 314 -26.88 37.12 18.50
CA ARG A 314 -28.10 36.32 18.34
C ARG A 314 -28.37 36.04 16.86
N PRO A 315 -28.47 34.79 16.42
CA PRO A 315 -29.22 34.46 15.21
C PRO A 315 -30.72 34.53 15.51
N LEU A 316 -31.49 35.11 14.58
CA LEU A 316 -32.96 35.09 14.60
C LEU A 316 -33.46 33.74 14.07
N LEU A 317 -34.45 33.14 14.75
CA LEU A 317 -35.60 32.35 14.23
C LEU A 317 -36.43 31.82 15.44
N PRO A 318 -37.68 31.33 15.28
CA PRO A 318 -38.80 31.93 16.00
C PRO A 318 -39.37 31.11 17.18
N LYS A 319 -40.31 31.76 17.88
CA LYS A 319 -41.12 31.26 19.00
C LYS A 319 -41.73 29.87 18.75
N ALA A 320 -41.61 28.98 19.74
CA ALA A 320 -42.58 27.91 19.96
C ALA A 320 -42.84 27.71 21.47
N VAL A 321 -44.08 28.00 21.86
CA VAL A 321 -44.89 27.43 22.97
C VAL A 321 -44.23 27.18 24.33
N ALA A 322 -44.68 27.92 25.33
CA ALA A 322 -44.54 27.54 26.73
C ALA A 322 -45.66 26.57 27.16
N CYS A 323 -45.29 25.52 27.89
CA CYS A 323 -46.19 24.78 28.79
C CYS A 323 -45.60 24.77 30.20
N ARG A 324 -46.45 24.94 31.21
CA ARG A 324 -46.09 25.07 32.64
C ARG A 324 -46.89 24.07 33.46
N SER A 325 -46.40 23.75 34.66
CA SER A 325 -47.09 23.05 35.77
C SER A 325 -47.36 21.53 35.56
N SER A 326 -47.43 20.67 36.59
CA SER A 326 -46.96 20.73 38.00
C SER A 326 -47.15 19.35 38.67
N HIS A 327 -46.59 19.18 39.89
CA HIS A 327 -46.60 18.02 40.82
C HIS A 327 -45.31 17.18 40.82
N VAL A 328 -44.74 16.67 41.93
CA VAL A 328 -44.62 16.97 43.38
C VAL A 328 -44.22 15.62 44.03
N ALA A 329 -43.21 15.63 44.91
CA ALA A 329 -42.68 14.49 45.69
C ALA A 329 -42.00 13.36 44.86
N ARG A 330 -40.99 12.65 45.38
CA ARG A 330 -40.51 12.49 46.77
C ARG A 330 -38.99 12.33 46.83
N GLU A 331 -38.40 12.58 47.99
CA GLU A 331 -36.96 12.42 48.27
C GLU A 331 -36.51 10.95 48.32
N GLU A 332 -35.26 10.68 47.94
CA GLU A 332 -34.27 10.09 48.86
C GLU A 332 -32.83 10.32 48.37
N SER A 333 -31.86 10.11 49.25
CA SER A 333 -30.50 10.67 49.18
C SER A 333 -29.46 9.75 48.50
N LEU A 334 -28.42 10.32 47.89
CA LEU A 334 -27.01 10.05 48.25
C LEU A 334 -26.00 11.00 47.58
N GLU A 335 -24.94 11.29 48.34
CA GLU A 335 -23.59 11.81 48.00
C GLU A 335 -23.32 12.80 46.83
N ARG A 336 -22.72 13.94 47.23
CA ARG A 336 -22.07 14.90 46.33
C ARG A 336 -20.75 14.33 45.76
N ARG A 337 -20.64 14.25 44.43
CA ARG A 337 -19.34 14.36 43.74
C ARG A 337 -19.32 15.64 42.91
N HIS A 338 -18.21 16.37 42.96
CA HIS A 338 -18.03 17.60 42.20
C HIS A 338 -17.98 17.32 40.69
N PHE A 339 -19.07 17.57 39.99
CA PHE A 339 -19.02 17.77 38.53
C PHE A 339 -18.47 19.16 38.23
N GLY A 340 -17.22 19.21 37.76
CA GLY A 340 -16.68 20.41 37.13
C GLY A 340 -17.51 20.78 35.90
N GLY A 341 -17.93 22.04 35.79
CA GLY A 341 -18.72 22.50 34.66
C GLY A 341 -17.94 22.38 33.35
N PHE A 342 -18.50 21.70 32.36
CA PHE A 342 -17.94 21.65 31.02
C PHE A 342 -17.86 23.07 30.42
N CYS A 343 -16.66 23.49 30.02
CA CYS A 343 -16.48 24.67 29.16
C CYS A 343 -17.18 24.44 27.82
N LYS A 344 -18.39 24.99 27.67
CA LYS A 344 -19.04 25.09 26.36
C LYS A 344 -18.29 26.14 25.52
N HIS A 345 -17.96 25.74 24.29
CA HIS A 345 -17.26 26.52 23.26
C HIS A 345 -15.75 26.69 23.51
N ALA A 346 -14.94 25.94 22.74
CA ALA A 346 -13.53 26.26 22.55
C ALA A 346 -13.41 27.52 21.66
N PRO A 347 -12.52 28.48 22.00
CA PRO A 347 -12.35 29.69 21.21
C PRO A 347 -11.80 29.36 19.82
N VAL A 348 -12.28 30.10 18.81
CA VAL A 348 -11.74 30.06 17.44
C VAL A 348 -10.64 31.10 17.33
N SER A 349 -9.52 30.73 16.74
CA SER A 349 -8.39 31.63 16.50
C SER A 349 -7.97 31.60 15.03
N VAL A 350 -7.30 32.66 14.62
CA VAL A 350 -6.95 32.93 13.23
C VAL A 350 -5.44 33.08 13.17
N VAL A 351 -4.73 32.21 12.45
CA VAL A 351 -3.30 32.39 12.21
C VAL A 351 -3.13 33.16 10.92
N ARG A 352 -2.61 34.38 11.00
CA ARG A 352 -2.25 35.19 9.83
C ARG A 352 -0.74 35.14 9.62
N LEU A 353 -0.36 34.72 8.42
CA LEU A 353 0.99 34.79 7.90
C LEU A 353 1.05 35.91 6.86
N ARG A 354 2.01 36.83 7.02
CA ARG A 354 2.24 37.96 6.12
C ARG A 354 3.65 37.91 5.56
N MET A 355 3.77 38.00 4.25
CA MET A 355 5.07 38.22 3.59
C MET A 355 5.55 39.65 3.85
N GLU A 356 6.74 39.81 4.43
CA GLU A 356 7.43 41.10 4.45
C GLU A 356 8.28 41.24 3.17
N GLY A 357 8.25 42.43 2.56
CA GLY A 357 8.77 42.63 1.21
C GLY A 357 10.24 42.27 1.03
N LEU A 358 10.57 41.67 -0.13
CA LEU A 358 11.92 41.30 -0.54
C LEU A 358 12.89 42.49 -0.44
N ARG A 359 13.72 42.51 0.61
CA ARG A 359 14.93 43.33 0.66
C ARG A 359 16.06 42.58 -0.03
N VAL A 360 16.24 42.82 -1.33
CA VAL A 360 17.52 42.54 -1.99
C VAL A 360 18.58 43.40 -1.30
N SER A 361 19.59 42.78 -0.70
CA SER A 361 20.73 43.53 -0.15
C SER A 361 21.67 43.91 -1.30
N ASP A 362 21.99 45.20 -1.43
CA ASP A 362 22.86 45.74 -2.48
C ASP A 362 24.35 45.30 -2.40
N ALA A 363 24.65 44.28 -1.60
CA ALA A 363 26.01 43.88 -1.23
C ALA A 363 26.75 43.00 -2.27
N VAL A 364 26.12 42.63 -3.40
CA VAL A 364 26.74 41.77 -4.43
C VAL A 364 26.67 42.42 -5.82
N ARG A 365 27.14 43.67 -5.92
CA ARG A 365 27.28 44.40 -7.19
C ARG A 365 28.69 44.94 -7.43
N SER A 366 29.72 44.18 -7.01
CA SER A 366 31.12 44.46 -7.34
C SER A 366 31.98 43.19 -7.33
N THR A 367 32.15 42.57 -8.51
CA THR A 367 33.38 41.92 -9.03
C THR A 367 33.06 40.96 -10.17
N ARG A 368 33.05 41.47 -11.41
CA ARG A 368 33.44 40.73 -12.63
C ARG A 368 33.58 41.69 -13.80
N SER A 369 34.79 42.21 -13.98
CA SER A 369 35.24 42.70 -15.28
C SER A 369 35.91 41.56 -16.04
N LYS A 370 35.66 41.50 -17.35
CA LYS A 370 36.60 41.17 -18.44
C LYS A 370 37.72 40.17 -18.10
N ASP A 371 37.66 38.98 -18.72
CA ASP A 371 38.56 38.64 -19.84
C ASP A 371 38.20 37.28 -20.47
N LEU A 372 38.85 36.98 -21.61
CA LEU A 372 38.74 35.78 -22.46
C LEU A 372 37.50 35.68 -23.38
N LEU A 373 37.59 36.43 -24.47
CA LEU A 373 36.96 36.17 -25.77
C LEU A 373 38.03 35.73 -26.77
N SER A 374 38.14 34.43 -27.05
CA SER A 374 38.74 33.79 -28.24
C SER A 374 38.63 32.25 -28.04
N THR A 375 38.37 31.38 -29.03
CA THR A 375 38.29 31.51 -30.49
C THR A 375 37.31 30.46 -31.04
N VAL A 376 36.32 30.83 -31.86
CA VAL A 376 35.56 29.88 -32.72
C VAL A 376 35.21 30.57 -34.05
N ALA A 377 35.94 30.19 -35.10
CA ALA A 377 35.75 30.46 -36.53
C ALA A 377 36.91 29.69 -37.22
N ASP A 378 36.76 28.89 -38.28
CA ASP A 378 35.59 28.35 -39.01
C ASP A 378 35.84 26.82 -39.22
N SER A 379 35.10 25.97 -39.94
CA SER A 379 34.10 26.14 -41.01
C SER A 379 33.12 24.96 -41.03
N ALA A 380 31.97 25.11 -41.70
CA ALA A 380 31.11 24.00 -42.12
C ALA A 380 30.62 24.20 -43.57
N ALA A 381 30.95 23.28 -44.49
CA ALA A 381 30.19 22.92 -45.71
C ALA A 381 30.99 21.97 -46.63
N ALA A 382 30.25 21.23 -47.47
CA ALA A 382 30.71 20.42 -48.62
C ALA A 382 31.53 19.13 -48.27
N ALA A 383 31.35 17.99 -48.96
CA ALA A 383 30.32 17.57 -49.92
C ALA A 383 30.22 16.04 -49.97
N SER A 384 29.23 15.54 -50.69
CA SER A 384 28.88 14.11 -50.87
C SER A 384 29.75 13.34 -51.87
N ALA A 385 29.77 12.01 -51.68
CA ALA A 385 29.70 10.93 -52.69
C ALA A 385 30.97 10.12 -53.11
N SER A 386 30.80 8.80 -52.99
CA SER A 386 31.14 7.73 -53.96
C SER A 386 32.55 7.09 -54.03
N ALA A 387 32.54 5.82 -54.47
CA ALA A 387 33.64 4.85 -54.72
C ALA A 387 34.46 4.40 -53.47
N ALA A 388 34.60 3.13 -53.07
CA ALA A 388 34.67 1.80 -53.73
C ALA A 388 36.00 1.48 -54.44
N PHE A 389 36.88 0.67 -53.80
CA PHE A 389 37.53 -0.57 -54.32
C PHE A 389 38.67 -1.09 -53.40
N GLY A 390 38.96 -2.41 -53.44
CA GLY A 390 40.21 -3.06 -52.95
C GLY A 390 40.33 -3.23 -51.41
N SER A 391 40.33 -4.40 -50.76
CA SER A 391 40.74 -5.79 -51.05
C SER A 391 42.24 -6.11 -50.82
N ALA A 392 42.48 -7.32 -50.29
CA ALA A 392 43.77 -8.03 -50.04
C ALA A 392 44.55 -7.61 -48.74
N VAL A 393 44.67 -8.49 -47.72
CA VAL A 393 45.76 -9.50 -47.48
C VAL A 393 47.01 -8.83 -46.82
N THR A 394 47.67 -9.33 -45.76
CA THR A 394 48.04 -10.72 -45.38
C THR A 394 48.02 -10.99 -43.86
N SER A 395 47.79 -12.27 -43.56
CA SER A 395 48.16 -13.08 -42.39
C SER A 395 49.49 -12.81 -41.64
N SER A 396 49.51 -13.17 -40.35
CA SER A 396 50.65 -13.83 -39.69
C SER A 396 50.19 -14.74 -38.54
N ALA A 397 50.66 -15.99 -38.53
CA ALA A 397 50.55 -16.92 -37.39
C ALA A 397 51.67 -16.62 -36.36
N VAL A 398 51.79 -17.24 -35.18
CA VAL A 398 52.18 -18.65 -34.96
C VAL A 398 51.94 -19.08 -33.50
N THR A 399 51.25 -20.21 -33.35
CA THR A 399 51.21 -21.25 -32.27
C THR A 399 51.76 -21.02 -30.84
N SER A 400 51.02 -21.57 -29.87
CA SER A 400 51.53 -22.73 -29.09
C SER A 400 50.40 -23.67 -28.62
N SER A 401 50.51 -24.91 -29.12
CA SER A 401 50.26 -26.23 -28.50
C SER A 401 49.74 -26.33 -27.05
N ALA A 402 49.06 -27.39 -26.60
CA ALA A 402 48.35 -28.55 -27.16
C ALA A 402 48.25 -29.58 -26.01
N ALA A 403 47.08 -30.14 -25.73
CA ALA A 403 46.95 -31.35 -24.93
C ALA A 403 45.72 -32.13 -25.43
N THR A 404 45.98 -33.27 -26.08
CA THR A 404 44.97 -34.06 -26.79
C THR A 404 44.48 -35.20 -25.92
N VAL A 405 43.17 -35.33 -25.72
CA VAL A 405 42.53 -36.61 -25.38
C VAL A 405 41.33 -36.81 -26.29
N SER A 406 41.25 -38.01 -26.86
CA SER A 406 40.44 -38.44 -28.00
C SER A 406 38.93 -38.24 -27.88
N ASP A 407 38.34 -37.75 -28.98
CA ASP A 407 36.92 -37.88 -29.30
C ASP A 407 36.47 -39.36 -29.36
N SER A 408 35.26 -39.63 -28.85
CA SER A 408 34.40 -40.66 -29.41
C SER A 408 32.98 -40.09 -29.51
N THR A 409 32.66 -39.54 -30.68
CA THR A 409 31.37 -38.93 -30.97
C THR A 409 30.32 -40.00 -31.25
N THR A 410 29.44 -40.23 -30.27
CA THR A 410 28.18 -40.96 -30.51
C THR A 410 27.00 -40.08 -30.14
N THR A 411 26.25 -39.67 -31.16
CA THR A 411 25.05 -38.82 -31.02
C THR A 411 23.91 -39.58 -30.34
N THR A 412 23.83 -39.50 -29.02
CA THR A 412 22.66 -39.95 -28.26
C THR A 412 21.54 -38.92 -28.34
N SER A 413 20.66 -39.12 -29.34
CA SER A 413 19.29 -38.63 -29.30
C SER A 413 18.62 -39.08 -27.99
N THR A 414 18.26 -38.13 -27.12
CA THR A 414 17.44 -38.38 -25.93
C THR A 414 15.97 -38.53 -26.29
N ASN A 415 15.66 -39.59 -27.04
CA ASN A 415 14.30 -40.12 -27.10
C ASN A 415 13.91 -40.58 -25.69
N TRP A 416 13.08 -39.77 -25.01
CA TRP A 416 12.41 -40.20 -23.80
C TRP A 416 11.56 -41.45 -24.09
N PRO A 417 11.59 -42.47 -23.23
CA PRO A 417 10.89 -43.71 -23.50
C PRO A 417 9.38 -43.46 -23.52
N ALA A 418 8.72 -43.88 -24.59
CA ALA A 418 7.27 -43.92 -24.65
C ALA A 418 6.72 -44.72 -23.45
N GLN A 419 5.62 -44.25 -22.86
CA GLN A 419 4.97 -44.92 -21.74
C GLN A 419 4.70 -46.39 -22.08
N THR A 420 5.45 -47.29 -21.43
CA THR A 420 5.14 -48.71 -21.46
C THR A 420 3.82 -48.92 -20.73
N THR A 421 2.84 -49.49 -21.45
CA THR A 421 1.54 -49.87 -20.91
C THR A 421 1.70 -51.06 -19.96
N GLY A 422 2.18 -50.79 -18.75
CA GLY A 422 2.29 -51.76 -17.68
C GLY A 422 0.90 -52.22 -17.25
N THR A 423 0.63 -53.52 -17.41
CA THR A 423 -0.60 -54.16 -16.94
C THR A 423 -0.77 -53.95 -15.44
N GLY A 424 -1.93 -53.47 -15.01
CA GLY A 424 -2.18 -53.03 -13.64
C GLY A 424 -2.12 -54.16 -12.63
N GLY A 425 -0.97 -54.35 -11.99
CA GLY A 425 -0.91 -54.92 -10.64
C GLY A 425 -1.51 -53.93 -9.66
N SER A 426 -2.39 -54.39 -8.76
CA SER A 426 -2.89 -53.56 -7.66
C SER A 426 -1.72 -53.19 -6.76
N VAL A 427 -1.35 -51.91 -6.75
CA VAL A 427 -0.44 -51.38 -5.76
C VAL A 427 -1.23 -51.27 -4.45
N ASP A 428 -1.28 -52.38 -3.72
CA ASP A 428 -1.60 -52.37 -2.30
C ASP A 428 -0.46 -51.64 -1.58
N ALA A 429 -0.55 -50.31 -1.59
CA ALA A 429 0.44 -49.44 -0.98
C ALA A 429 0.57 -49.80 0.50
N GLU A 430 1.78 -50.20 0.91
CA GLU A 430 2.10 -50.50 2.29
C GLU A 430 1.63 -49.34 3.17
N ALA A 431 0.74 -49.63 4.12
CA ALA A 431 -0.16 -48.65 4.74
C ALA A 431 0.53 -47.71 5.77
N GLY A 432 1.80 -47.39 5.59
CA GLY A 432 2.60 -46.49 6.41
C GLY A 432 3.71 -45.72 5.67
N ALA A 433 3.85 -45.86 4.35
CA ALA A 433 4.86 -45.11 3.60
C ALA A 433 4.42 -43.66 3.35
N CYS A 434 5.19 -42.68 3.83
CA CYS A 434 4.97 -41.27 3.50
C CYS A 434 5.19 -41.00 2.00
N PRO A 435 4.53 -39.98 1.41
CA PRO A 435 4.72 -39.64 0.00
C PRO A 435 6.20 -39.40 -0.38
N PRO A 436 6.60 -39.73 -1.62
CA PRO A 436 7.98 -39.55 -2.09
C PRO A 436 8.40 -38.06 -2.08
N GLN A 437 9.70 -37.77 -2.09
CA GLN A 437 10.17 -36.37 -1.99
C GLN A 437 9.71 -35.48 -3.16
N ALA A 438 9.69 -36.01 -4.37
CA ALA A 438 9.13 -35.37 -5.56
C ALA A 438 7.88 -36.15 -6.00
N PRO A 439 6.75 -35.50 -6.32
CA PRO A 439 5.57 -36.19 -6.82
C PRO A 439 5.74 -36.49 -8.32
N GLU A 440 5.35 -37.68 -8.79
CA GLU A 440 5.43 -38.03 -10.22
C GLU A 440 4.58 -37.09 -11.10
N SER A 441 3.47 -36.56 -10.56
CA SER A 441 2.66 -35.53 -11.22
C SER A 441 3.44 -34.24 -11.53
N PHE A 442 4.57 -33.97 -10.86
CA PHE A 442 5.41 -32.82 -11.21
C PHE A 442 5.95 -32.92 -12.65
N LEU A 443 6.19 -34.13 -13.18
CA LEU A 443 6.66 -34.32 -14.55
C LEU A 443 5.52 -34.33 -15.59
N TRP A 444 4.26 -34.33 -15.16
CA TRP A 444 3.11 -34.37 -16.05
C TRP A 444 2.82 -33.01 -16.68
N GLY A 445 2.29 -33.00 -17.90
CA GLY A 445 1.66 -31.83 -18.54
C GLY A 445 2.58 -30.78 -19.17
N TRP A 446 3.90 -30.81 -18.94
CA TRP A 446 4.83 -29.80 -19.47
C TRP A 446 4.82 -29.67 -20.99
N ASP A 447 4.82 -30.77 -21.74
CA ASP A 447 4.76 -30.73 -23.21
C ASP A 447 3.51 -29.99 -23.70
N GLN A 448 2.35 -30.23 -23.07
CA GLN A 448 1.11 -29.53 -23.39
C GLN A 448 1.19 -28.06 -23.00
N ALA A 449 1.78 -27.74 -21.85
CA ALA A 449 1.92 -26.36 -21.39
C ALA A 449 2.87 -25.52 -22.28
N CYS A 450 3.97 -26.11 -22.74
CA CYS A 450 4.99 -25.39 -23.50
C CYS A 450 4.72 -25.33 -25.02
N HIS A 451 3.93 -26.25 -25.59
CA HIS A 451 3.78 -26.38 -27.06
C HIS A 451 2.38 -26.12 -27.63
N LEU A 452 1.44 -25.53 -26.87
CA LEU A 452 0.12 -25.18 -27.39
C LEU A 452 0.15 -23.93 -28.31
N GLY A 453 0.49 -24.17 -29.58
CA GLY A 453 0.42 -23.19 -30.66
C GLY A 453 1.76 -22.52 -30.92
N ALA A 454 2.09 -21.49 -30.15
CA ALA A 454 3.43 -20.89 -30.12
C ALA A 454 4.14 -21.32 -28.84
N THR A 455 5.48 -21.42 -28.85
CA THR A 455 6.25 -21.73 -27.65
C THR A 455 6.05 -20.66 -26.59
N ASP A 456 5.52 -21.04 -25.43
CA ASP A 456 5.40 -20.13 -24.30
C ASP A 456 6.80 -19.94 -23.69
N GLU A 457 7.33 -18.72 -23.78
CA GLU A 457 8.72 -18.42 -23.43
C GLU A 457 9.01 -18.62 -21.95
N ALA A 458 8.02 -18.42 -21.07
CA ALA A 458 8.18 -18.70 -19.65
C ALA A 458 8.30 -20.21 -19.40
N CYS A 459 7.57 -21.03 -20.16
CA CYS A 459 7.66 -22.49 -20.12
C CYS A 459 9.02 -22.99 -20.63
N GLU A 460 9.47 -22.52 -21.80
CA GLU A 460 10.79 -22.82 -22.39
C GLU A 460 11.94 -22.51 -21.42
N VAL A 461 11.92 -21.30 -20.83
CA VAL A 461 12.94 -20.85 -19.90
C VAL A 461 12.88 -21.59 -18.55
N PHE A 462 11.68 -21.93 -18.08
CA PHE A 462 11.52 -22.73 -16.85
C PHE A 462 12.11 -24.13 -17.01
N LEU A 463 11.85 -24.81 -18.14
CA LEU A 463 12.44 -26.13 -18.44
C LEU A 463 13.97 -26.08 -18.54
N ALA A 464 14.53 -24.96 -19.02
CA ALA A 464 15.98 -24.71 -19.06
C ALA A 464 16.57 -24.27 -17.71
N SER A 465 15.75 -23.97 -16.70
CA SER A 465 16.20 -23.52 -15.38
C SER A 465 16.67 -24.66 -14.48
N LYS A 466 17.34 -24.32 -13.38
CA LYS A 466 17.69 -25.30 -12.32
C LYS A 466 16.48 -25.80 -11.53
N MET A 467 15.33 -25.11 -11.60
CA MET A 467 14.13 -25.45 -10.84
C MET A 467 13.39 -26.67 -11.42
N PHE A 468 13.39 -26.87 -12.74
CA PHE A 468 12.73 -28.01 -13.37
C PHE A 468 13.31 -29.37 -12.95
N PRO A 469 14.64 -29.64 -13.04
CA PRO A 469 15.21 -30.90 -12.55
C PRO A 469 15.29 -30.98 -11.01
N ASN A 470 14.99 -29.90 -10.27
CA ASN A 470 15.10 -29.86 -8.82
C ASN A 470 13.90 -29.14 -8.17
N VAL A 471 12.84 -29.92 -7.90
CA VAL A 471 11.64 -29.47 -7.19
C VAL A 471 11.95 -28.85 -5.82
N SER A 472 13.02 -29.27 -5.15
CA SER A 472 13.41 -28.66 -3.86
C SER A 472 13.94 -27.23 -4.03
N HIS A 473 14.61 -26.95 -5.16
CA HIS A 473 15.05 -25.59 -5.53
C HIS A 473 13.85 -24.72 -5.95
N LEU A 474 12.92 -25.25 -6.77
CA LEU A 474 11.65 -24.58 -7.06
C LEU A 474 10.92 -24.14 -5.79
N LEU A 475 10.83 -25.04 -4.80
CA LEU A 475 10.16 -24.75 -3.53
C LEU A 475 10.93 -23.72 -2.70
N ALA A 476 12.26 -23.82 -2.60
CA ALA A 476 13.07 -22.84 -1.87
C ALA A 476 12.92 -21.42 -2.43
N VAL A 477 12.87 -21.29 -3.76
CA VAL A 477 12.63 -20.02 -4.47
C VAL A 477 11.18 -19.55 -4.27
N SER A 478 10.20 -20.33 -4.72
CA SER A 478 8.79 -19.92 -4.77
C SER A 478 8.14 -19.68 -3.40
N THR A 479 8.67 -20.26 -2.32
CA THR A 479 8.12 -20.07 -0.95
C THR A 479 8.90 -19.07 -0.11
N ARG A 480 9.92 -18.41 -0.69
CA ARG A 480 10.83 -17.47 0.00
C ARG A 480 11.50 -18.02 1.27
N VAL A 481 11.64 -19.35 1.43
CA VAL A 481 12.25 -19.96 2.64
C VAL A 481 13.72 -19.54 2.87
N ALA A 482 14.41 -19.03 1.83
CA ALA A 482 15.72 -18.42 1.97
C ALA A 482 15.71 -17.02 2.64
N ASP A 483 14.59 -16.27 2.57
CA ASP A 483 14.41 -15.02 3.30
C ASP A 483 14.15 -15.32 4.79
N ARG A 484 15.21 -15.23 5.60
CA ARG A 484 15.16 -15.45 7.05
C ARG A 484 14.16 -14.54 7.77
N SER A 485 13.76 -13.42 7.16
CA SER A 485 12.77 -12.47 7.69
C SER A 485 11.30 -12.86 7.41
N TYR A 486 11.08 -13.95 6.68
CA TYR A 486 9.77 -14.50 6.34
C TYR A 486 9.70 -15.98 6.71
N GLN A 487 9.07 -16.26 7.86
CA GLN A 487 8.89 -17.62 8.38
C GLN A 487 7.39 -17.91 8.50
N PRO A 488 6.75 -18.41 7.43
CA PRO A 488 5.31 -18.64 7.43
C PRO A 488 4.92 -19.83 8.31
N ARG A 489 3.79 -19.71 9.01
CA ARG A 489 3.15 -20.80 9.74
C ARG A 489 2.40 -21.67 8.74
N VAL A 490 2.74 -22.95 8.73
CA VAL A 490 2.15 -23.95 7.82
C VAL A 490 1.48 -25.10 8.60
N ALA A 491 1.33 -24.96 9.92
CA ALA A 491 0.90 -26.06 10.77
C ALA A 491 -0.60 -26.38 10.57
N ARG A 492 -1.45 -25.36 10.41
CA ARG A 492 -2.85 -25.57 10.02
C ARG A 492 -2.97 -26.20 8.63
N LEU A 493 -2.13 -25.79 7.67
CA LEU A 493 -2.14 -26.34 6.31
C LEU A 493 -1.71 -27.83 6.30
N LYS A 494 -0.63 -28.16 7.01
CA LYS A 494 -0.21 -29.54 7.29
C LYS A 494 -1.33 -30.37 7.91
N LEU A 495 -2.02 -29.83 8.92
CA LEU A 495 -3.13 -30.52 9.59
C LEU A 495 -4.26 -30.86 8.61
N ARG A 496 -4.69 -29.91 7.79
CA ARG A 496 -5.77 -30.11 6.82
C ARG A 496 -5.39 -31.13 5.73
N LEU A 497 -4.15 -31.07 5.23
CA LEU A 497 -3.62 -32.04 4.25
C LEU A 497 -3.64 -33.46 4.82
N SER A 498 -3.10 -33.65 6.03
CA SER A 498 -3.08 -34.95 6.70
C SER A 498 -4.47 -35.46 7.11
N GLN A 499 -5.41 -34.58 7.41
CA GLN A 499 -6.81 -34.95 7.67
C GLN A 499 -7.49 -35.47 6.40
N ALA A 500 -7.45 -34.70 5.31
CA ALA A 500 -8.06 -35.11 4.04
C ALA A 500 -7.49 -36.45 3.53
N ALA A 501 -6.17 -36.64 3.63
CA ALA A 501 -5.50 -37.89 3.24
C ALA A 501 -5.97 -39.11 4.05
N LYS A 502 -6.09 -39.00 5.39
CA LYS A 502 -6.57 -40.09 6.25
C LYS A 502 -8.04 -40.40 6.07
N GLU A 503 -8.85 -39.35 5.90
CA GLU A 503 -10.29 -39.44 5.62
C GLU A 503 -10.55 -39.94 4.18
N LYS A 504 -9.49 -40.16 3.37
CA LYS A 504 -9.54 -40.61 1.97
C LYS A 504 -10.47 -39.77 1.10
N ARG A 505 -10.54 -38.47 1.37
CA ARG A 505 -11.34 -37.49 0.62
C ARG A 505 -10.45 -36.50 -0.13
N PRO A 506 -10.95 -35.86 -1.20
CA PRO A 506 -10.24 -34.76 -1.83
C PRO A 506 -9.95 -33.64 -0.83
N PHE A 507 -8.76 -33.06 -0.94
CA PHE A 507 -8.38 -31.83 -0.25
C PHE A 507 -9.02 -30.63 -0.97
N ARG A 508 -9.97 -29.98 -0.31
CA ARG A 508 -10.88 -29.03 -0.96
C ARG A 508 -10.36 -27.60 -0.86
N ILE A 509 -10.08 -27.02 -2.02
CA ILE A 509 -9.47 -25.70 -2.19
C ILE A 509 -10.49 -24.75 -2.80
N ILE A 510 -10.84 -23.68 -2.08
CA ILE A 510 -11.48 -22.52 -2.69
C ILE A 510 -10.40 -21.59 -3.23
N VAL A 511 -10.55 -21.15 -4.47
CA VAL A 511 -9.63 -20.24 -5.13
C VAL A 511 -10.32 -18.90 -5.38
N ILE A 512 -9.72 -17.81 -4.89
CA ILE A 512 -10.21 -16.44 -5.14
C ILE A 512 -9.10 -15.59 -5.76
N GLY A 513 -9.47 -14.76 -6.73
CA GLY A 513 -8.55 -13.86 -7.43
C GLY A 513 -9.22 -13.12 -8.61
N PRO A 514 -8.48 -12.30 -9.38
CA PRO A 514 -9.02 -11.50 -10.46
C PRO A 514 -9.04 -12.30 -11.79
N SER A 515 -8.90 -11.60 -12.92
CA SER A 515 -8.94 -12.20 -14.26
C SER A 515 -7.86 -13.24 -14.53
N ASN A 516 -6.69 -13.13 -13.88
CA ASN A 516 -5.65 -14.14 -13.99
C ASN A 516 -6.11 -15.46 -13.38
N THR A 517 -6.69 -15.45 -12.19
CA THR A 517 -7.19 -16.66 -11.52
C THR A 517 -8.37 -17.30 -12.26
N ILE A 518 -9.17 -16.53 -13.01
CA ILE A 518 -10.15 -17.07 -13.99
C ILE A 518 -9.46 -17.81 -15.16
N GLY A 519 -8.20 -17.49 -15.43
CA GLY A 519 -7.38 -18.02 -16.52
C GLY A 519 -7.41 -17.18 -17.81
N ARG A 520 -7.60 -15.86 -17.71
CA ARG A 520 -7.35 -14.95 -18.85
C ARG A 520 -5.86 -14.98 -19.24
N GLY A 521 -5.55 -14.63 -20.48
CA GLY A 521 -4.24 -14.86 -21.10
C GLY A 521 -4.05 -16.29 -21.61
N CYS A 522 -4.54 -17.32 -20.90
CA CYS A 522 -4.53 -18.72 -21.38
C CYS A 522 -5.86 -19.15 -22.07
N SER A 523 -6.94 -18.39 -21.89
CA SER A 523 -8.26 -18.70 -22.47
C SER A 523 -8.44 -18.42 -23.97
N GLY A 524 -7.54 -17.63 -24.59
CA GLY A 524 -7.82 -16.94 -25.86
C GLY A 524 -7.62 -17.72 -27.16
N HIS A 525 -7.00 -18.90 -27.15
CA HIS A 525 -6.48 -19.53 -28.37
C HIS A 525 -7.51 -20.12 -29.36
N GLY A 526 -8.82 -19.85 -29.19
CA GLY A 526 -9.87 -20.09 -30.21
C GLY A 526 -10.11 -21.54 -30.65
N ARG A 527 -9.28 -22.47 -30.17
CA ARG A 527 -9.28 -23.91 -30.40
C ARG A 527 -9.26 -24.55 -29.01
N GLY A 528 -10.09 -25.55 -28.75
CA GLY A 528 -10.46 -26.01 -27.40
C GLY A 528 -9.34 -26.61 -26.52
N ASN A 529 -8.07 -26.53 -26.93
CA ASN A 529 -6.95 -27.32 -26.41
C ASN A 529 -6.26 -26.69 -25.19
N ALA A 530 -6.47 -25.40 -24.90
CA ALA A 530 -5.96 -24.73 -23.70
C ALA A 530 -6.85 -24.92 -22.44
N LYS A 531 -8.00 -25.62 -22.59
CA LYS A 531 -8.79 -26.08 -21.44
C LYS A 531 -7.93 -27.01 -20.60
N GLY A 532 -7.84 -26.77 -19.29
CA GLY A 532 -7.02 -27.58 -18.40
C GLY A 532 -5.66 -26.98 -18.00
N LEU A 533 -5.22 -25.86 -18.61
CA LEU A 533 -3.94 -25.22 -18.29
C LEU A 533 -4.02 -23.91 -17.49
N ARG A 534 -5.22 -23.32 -17.37
CA ARG A 534 -5.47 -22.22 -16.43
C ARG A 534 -5.08 -22.70 -15.04
N TRP A 535 -4.39 -21.89 -14.22
CA TRP A 535 -3.65 -22.46 -13.08
C TRP A 535 -4.52 -23.28 -12.10
N SER A 536 -5.78 -22.87 -11.88
CA SER A 536 -6.76 -23.65 -11.10
C SER A 536 -7.13 -24.99 -11.74
N ASP A 537 -7.35 -25.01 -13.06
CA ASP A 537 -7.67 -26.22 -13.82
C ASP A 537 -6.44 -27.16 -13.84
N ALA A 538 -5.25 -26.60 -14.02
CA ALA A 538 -4.00 -27.34 -14.02
C ALA A 538 -3.75 -27.99 -12.65
N LEU A 539 -4.01 -27.27 -11.55
CA LEU A 539 -3.94 -27.82 -10.20
C LEU A 539 -4.94 -28.99 -10.00
N GLN A 540 -6.17 -28.87 -10.49
CA GLN A 540 -7.15 -29.95 -10.49
C GLN A 540 -6.68 -31.15 -11.33
N ASN A 541 -6.10 -30.92 -12.50
CA ASN A 541 -5.60 -31.96 -13.39
C ASN A 541 -4.37 -32.69 -12.80
N LEU A 542 -3.47 -31.96 -12.13
CA LEU A 542 -2.34 -32.51 -11.38
C LEU A 542 -2.79 -33.40 -10.22
N SER A 543 -3.92 -33.08 -9.58
CA SER A 543 -4.60 -33.99 -8.63
C SER A 543 -5.14 -35.24 -9.32
N ASN A 544 -5.81 -35.07 -10.46
CA ASN A 544 -6.49 -36.16 -11.18
C ASN A 544 -5.52 -37.13 -11.88
N TYR A 545 -4.22 -36.83 -11.92
CA TYR A 545 -3.20 -37.75 -12.41
C TYR A 545 -3.16 -39.01 -11.54
N THR A 546 -3.19 -40.20 -12.16
CA THR A 546 -3.37 -41.50 -11.48
C THR A 546 -2.33 -41.80 -10.40
N ARG A 547 -1.13 -41.21 -10.48
CA ARG A 547 -0.07 -41.35 -9.47
C ARG A 547 0.16 -40.08 -8.65
N SER A 548 -0.81 -39.17 -8.64
CA SER A 548 -0.79 -38.01 -7.74
C SER A 548 -1.07 -38.47 -6.30
N PRO A 549 -0.15 -38.24 -5.35
CA PRO A 549 -0.37 -38.58 -3.94
C PRO A 549 -1.36 -37.63 -3.25
N LEU A 550 -1.75 -36.53 -3.92
CA LEU A 550 -2.63 -35.50 -3.38
C LEU A 550 -3.86 -35.34 -4.29
N GLN A 551 -4.97 -35.93 -3.87
CA GLN A 551 -6.28 -35.71 -4.47
C GLN A 551 -6.87 -34.39 -3.96
N MET A 552 -7.39 -33.56 -4.85
CA MET A 552 -7.90 -32.21 -4.58
C MET A 552 -9.23 -31.94 -5.29
N GLU A 553 -10.04 -31.06 -4.71
CA GLU A 553 -11.22 -30.46 -5.35
C GLU A 553 -10.99 -28.95 -5.42
N VAL A 554 -10.79 -28.40 -6.62
CA VAL A 554 -10.44 -26.99 -6.84
C VAL A 554 -11.67 -26.21 -7.29
N ILE A 555 -12.21 -25.37 -6.40
CA ILE A 555 -13.37 -24.52 -6.66
C ILE A 555 -12.90 -23.11 -7.01
N ASN A 556 -12.96 -22.76 -8.29
CA ASN A 556 -12.55 -21.45 -8.77
C ASN A 556 -13.69 -20.41 -8.63
N GLU A 557 -13.61 -19.58 -7.60
CA GLU A 557 -14.52 -18.45 -7.29
C GLU A 557 -13.91 -17.09 -7.69
N ALA A 558 -12.95 -17.09 -8.61
CA ALA A 558 -12.31 -15.87 -9.10
C ALA A 558 -13.28 -14.96 -9.87
N LEU A 559 -13.12 -13.64 -9.70
CA LEU A 559 -13.95 -12.63 -10.34
C LEU A 559 -13.12 -11.51 -10.97
N GLY A 560 -13.19 -11.41 -12.30
CA GLY A 560 -12.35 -10.51 -13.08
C GLY A 560 -12.62 -9.03 -12.81
N ALA A 561 -11.55 -8.23 -12.83
CA ALA A 561 -11.58 -6.79 -12.58
C ALA A 561 -12.06 -6.35 -11.18
N THR A 562 -12.02 -7.26 -10.20
CA THR A 562 -12.24 -6.96 -8.78
C THR A 562 -10.92 -6.77 -8.03
N THR A 563 -10.96 -6.12 -6.87
CA THR A 563 -9.84 -6.04 -5.93
C THR A 563 -10.09 -6.95 -4.73
N PHE A 564 -9.03 -7.43 -4.07
CA PHE A 564 -9.15 -8.28 -2.87
C PHE A 564 -10.09 -7.69 -1.82
N TYR A 565 -9.80 -6.46 -1.39
CA TYR A 565 -10.57 -5.72 -0.39
C TYR A 565 -12.08 -5.66 -0.68
N ASN A 566 -12.49 -5.55 -1.96
CA ASN A 566 -13.89 -5.41 -2.32
C ASN A 566 -14.69 -6.72 -2.20
N ILE A 567 -14.02 -7.87 -2.43
CA ILE A 567 -14.70 -9.05 -2.97
C ILE A 567 -14.50 -10.33 -2.14
N TRP A 568 -13.48 -10.40 -1.29
CA TRP A 568 -13.14 -11.63 -0.55
C TRP A 568 -14.33 -12.18 0.27
N SER A 569 -15.07 -11.29 0.92
CA SER A 569 -16.18 -11.62 1.81
C SER A 569 -17.41 -12.12 1.05
N GLN A 570 -17.63 -11.61 -0.16
CA GLN A 570 -18.66 -12.12 -1.07
C GLN A 570 -18.31 -13.54 -1.54
N GLN A 571 -17.11 -13.75 -2.08
CA GLN A 571 -16.76 -15.07 -2.65
C GLN A 571 -16.80 -16.14 -1.56
N LEU A 572 -16.19 -15.87 -0.40
CA LEU A 572 -16.21 -16.79 0.74
C LEU A 572 -17.60 -16.88 1.40
N GLY A 573 -18.46 -15.87 1.26
CA GLY A 573 -19.84 -15.86 1.74
C GLY A 573 -20.78 -16.81 0.99
N LYS A 574 -20.40 -17.31 -0.20
CA LYS A 574 -21.15 -18.32 -0.95
C LYS A 574 -21.13 -19.71 -0.31
N HIS A 575 -20.16 -19.98 0.56
CA HIS A 575 -19.91 -21.31 1.10
C HIS A 575 -20.44 -21.42 2.53
N SER A 576 -20.96 -22.61 2.88
CA SER A 576 -21.36 -22.87 4.26
C SER A 576 -20.14 -22.86 5.17
N LYS A 577 -20.26 -22.21 6.34
CA LYS A 577 -19.24 -22.21 7.39
C LYS A 577 -19.01 -23.60 8.00
N ASP A 578 -19.93 -24.53 7.76
CA ASP A 578 -19.87 -25.94 8.16
C ASP A 578 -19.47 -26.87 6.98
N SER A 579 -19.11 -26.31 5.83
CA SER A 579 -18.57 -27.11 4.72
C SER A 579 -17.08 -27.39 4.92
N TYR A 580 -16.66 -28.63 4.64
CA TYR A 580 -15.25 -29.04 4.69
C TYR A 580 -14.46 -28.35 3.58
N VAL A 581 -13.96 -27.15 3.86
CA VAL A 581 -12.98 -26.43 3.06
C VAL A 581 -11.66 -26.50 3.80
N ASP A 582 -10.65 -27.05 3.13
CA ASP A 582 -9.33 -27.26 3.74
C ASP A 582 -8.43 -26.05 3.55
N LEU A 583 -8.55 -25.39 2.38
CA LEU A 583 -7.69 -24.28 1.97
C LEU A 583 -8.49 -23.19 1.24
N VAL A 584 -8.19 -21.94 1.58
CA VAL A 584 -8.51 -20.78 0.75
C VAL A 584 -7.21 -20.29 0.10
N ALA A 585 -7.11 -20.39 -1.22
CA ALA A 585 -6.01 -19.86 -2.02
C ALA A 585 -6.37 -18.47 -2.57
N VAL A 586 -5.50 -17.47 -2.33
CA VAL A 586 -5.78 -16.05 -2.56
C VAL A 586 -4.75 -15.45 -3.52
N ASP A 587 -5.14 -15.19 -4.75
CA ASP A 587 -4.30 -14.67 -5.83
C ASP A 587 -4.80 -13.29 -6.23
N TYR A 588 -4.42 -12.22 -5.52
CA TYR A 588 -4.94 -10.86 -5.81
C TYR A 588 -3.88 -9.75 -5.93
N THR A 589 -2.59 -10.07 -5.77
CA THR A 589 -1.51 -9.07 -5.65
C THR A 589 -1.51 -8.04 -6.80
N LEU A 590 -1.77 -8.49 -8.03
CA LEU A 590 -2.00 -7.65 -9.23
C LEU A 590 -3.00 -6.48 -9.04
N THR A 591 -4.02 -6.65 -8.20
CA THR A 591 -5.15 -5.70 -8.05
C THR A 591 -5.19 -5.00 -6.70
N ALA A 592 -4.30 -5.40 -5.78
CA ALA A 592 -4.26 -4.91 -4.41
C ALA A 592 -3.58 -3.53 -4.30
N ALA A 593 -3.90 -2.55 -5.15
CA ALA A 593 -3.13 -1.30 -5.32
C ALA A 593 -3.06 -0.33 -4.10
N ASP A 594 -3.52 -0.72 -2.92
CA ASP A 594 -3.45 0.04 -1.67
C ASP A 594 -2.97 -0.87 -0.52
N LYS A 595 -1.78 -0.58 0.00
CA LYS A 595 -1.12 -1.37 1.08
C LYS A 595 -1.96 -1.46 2.34
N LEU A 596 -2.42 -0.32 2.84
CA LEU A 596 -3.06 -0.25 4.15
C LEU A 596 -4.44 -0.91 4.12
N VAL A 597 -5.21 -0.61 3.08
CA VAL A 597 -6.56 -1.15 2.88
C VAL A 597 -6.51 -2.66 2.67
N ASN A 598 -5.59 -3.18 1.86
CA ASN A 598 -5.48 -4.62 1.64
C ASN A 598 -4.90 -5.37 2.86
N SER A 599 -3.91 -4.80 3.58
CA SER A 599 -3.41 -5.36 4.85
C SER A 599 -4.53 -5.57 5.87
N ARG A 600 -5.45 -4.60 5.96
CA ARG A 600 -6.64 -4.66 6.82
C ARG A 600 -7.67 -5.70 6.35
N ALA A 601 -7.90 -5.83 5.05
CA ALA A 601 -8.71 -6.93 4.50
C ALA A 601 -8.14 -8.32 4.80
N VAL A 602 -6.80 -8.51 4.82
CA VAL A 602 -6.22 -9.81 5.19
C VAL A 602 -6.62 -10.19 6.62
N LEU A 603 -6.48 -9.26 7.57
CA LEU A 603 -6.89 -9.50 8.97
C LEU A 603 -8.40 -9.75 9.10
N ALA A 604 -9.24 -8.99 8.40
CA ALA A 604 -10.69 -9.19 8.40
C ALA A 604 -11.07 -10.57 7.81
N MET A 605 -10.45 -10.97 6.70
CA MET A 605 -10.65 -12.28 6.08
C MET A 605 -10.24 -13.42 7.00
N LEU A 606 -9.08 -13.34 7.66
CA LEU A 606 -8.66 -14.34 8.65
C LEU A 606 -9.64 -14.42 9.82
N THR A 607 -10.14 -13.27 10.29
CA THR A 607 -11.15 -13.23 11.36
C THR A 607 -12.46 -13.88 10.95
N TYR A 608 -12.88 -13.70 9.69
CA TYR A 608 -14.05 -14.37 9.12
C TYR A 608 -13.85 -15.88 9.01
N LEU A 609 -12.72 -16.33 8.48
CA LEU A 609 -12.39 -17.75 8.28
C LEU A 609 -12.16 -18.49 9.61
N GLN A 610 -11.69 -17.82 10.65
CA GLN A 610 -11.55 -18.44 11.98
C GLN A 610 -12.90 -18.84 12.61
N ARG A 611 -14.02 -18.28 12.12
CA ARG A 611 -15.39 -18.63 12.55
C ARG A 611 -15.94 -19.89 11.86
N TRP A 612 -15.22 -20.46 10.89
CA TRP A 612 -15.64 -21.67 10.16
C TRP A 612 -15.32 -22.95 10.95
N LYS A 613 -16.02 -24.04 10.65
CA LYS A 613 -15.91 -25.32 11.37
C LYS A 613 -15.72 -26.48 10.39
N PRO A 614 -14.48 -27.00 10.24
CA PRO A 614 -13.24 -26.53 10.88
C PRO A 614 -12.62 -25.32 10.13
N PRO A 615 -11.78 -24.46 10.76
CA PRO A 615 -11.21 -23.29 10.06
C PRO A 615 -10.29 -23.70 8.90
N PRO A 616 -10.46 -23.17 7.68
CA PRO A 616 -9.54 -23.48 6.58
C PRO A 616 -8.14 -22.91 6.84
N ALA A 617 -7.14 -23.52 6.22
CA ALA A 617 -5.85 -22.89 6.00
C ALA A 617 -5.97 -21.78 4.93
N VAL A 618 -4.98 -20.88 4.88
CA VAL A 618 -4.93 -19.80 3.89
C VAL A 618 -3.57 -19.79 3.23
N LEU A 619 -3.53 -19.70 1.91
CA LEU A 619 -2.32 -19.58 1.09
C LEU A 619 -2.47 -18.39 0.16
N PHE A 620 -1.54 -17.45 0.19
CA PHE A 620 -1.50 -16.37 -0.81
C PHE A 620 -0.66 -16.77 -2.02
N LEU A 621 -1.01 -16.27 -3.20
CA LEU A 621 -0.22 -16.43 -4.41
C LEU A 621 0.21 -15.04 -4.89
N GLU A 622 1.51 -14.87 -5.08
CA GLU A 622 2.08 -13.62 -5.59
C GLU A 622 2.18 -13.70 -7.12
N THR A 623 1.22 -13.08 -7.81
CA THR A 623 1.24 -12.99 -9.27
C THR A 623 1.27 -11.54 -9.75
N PHE A 624 2.17 -11.28 -10.69
CA PHE A 624 2.30 -10.00 -11.37
C PHE A 624 2.28 -10.19 -12.89
N THR A 625 2.06 -9.10 -13.60
CA THR A 625 2.21 -9.01 -15.05
C THR A 625 3.17 -7.88 -15.39
N GLY A 626 3.73 -7.86 -16.61
CA GLY A 626 4.67 -6.82 -17.02
C GLY A 626 4.09 -5.40 -16.81
N ASN A 627 2.82 -5.21 -17.16
CA ASN A 627 2.11 -3.95 -16.88
C ASN A 627 1.97 -3.65 -15.38
N ALA A 628 1.74 -4.66 -14.53
CA ALA A 628 1.63 -4.46 -13.09
C ALA A 628 2.95 -3.96 -12.50
N ILE A 629 4.07 -4.61 -12.85
CA ILE A 629 5.41 -4.20 -12.42
C ILE A 629 5.72 -2.79 -12.96
N HIS A 630 5.33 -2.46 -14.19
CA HIS A 630 5.51 -1.11 -14.72
C HIS A 630 4.69 -0.04 -13.99
N ILE A 631 3.44 -0.35 -13.60
CA ILE A 631 2.53 0.60 -12.92
C ILE A 631 2.91 0.79 -11.44
N MET A 632 3.33 -0.26 -10.74
CA MET A 632 3.81 -0.15 -9.35
C MET A 632 5.27 0.36 -9.30
N GLY A 633 6.05 0.05 -10.33
CA GLY A 633 7.47 0.31 -10.43
C GLY A 633 7.80 1.68 -11.01
N HIS A 634 7.50 2.75 -10.28
CA HIS A 634 8.14 4.07 -10.48
C HIS A 634 9.65 4.06 -10.12
N VAL A 635 10.34 2.91 -10.28
CA VAL A 635 11.59 2.60 -9.55
C VAL A 635 12.77 2.27 -10.48
N SER A 636 12.55 1.91 -11.75
CA SER A 636 13.66 1.75 -12.71
C SER A 636 13.24 1.95 -14.17
N GLU A 637 14.18 2.34 -15.03
CA GLU A 637 14.01 2.43 -16.49
C GLU A 637 13.82 1.05 -17.17
N LYS A 638 14.07 -0.04 -16.43
CA LYS A 638 13.99 -1.42 -16.91
C LYS A 638 13.30 -2.29 -15.85
N PRO A 639 11.97 -2.49 -15.94
CA PRO A 639 11.27 -3.40 -15.05
C PRO A 639 11.65 -4.85 -15.37
N ASP A 640 12.43 -5.47 -14.50
CA ASP A 640 12.66 -6.93 -14.48
C ASP A 640 12.05 -7.56 -13.21
N ALA A 641 11.89 -8.89 -13.23
CA ALA A 641 11.27 -9.61 -12.12
C ALA A 641 12.12 -9.55 -10.83
N CYS A 642 13.44 -9.55 -10.95
CA CYS A 642 14.37 -9.51 -9.82
C CYS A 642 14.36 -8.18 -9.06
N SER A 643 14.23 -7.07 -9.77
CA SER A 643 14.09 -5.74 -9.18
C SER A 643 12.83 -5.62 -8.33
N PHE A 644 11.78 -6.40 -8.66
CA PHE A 644 10.59 -6.52 -7.84
C PHE A 644 10.77 -7.51 -6.67
N ALA A 645 11.32 -8.70 -6.94
CA ALA A 645 11.57 -9.77 -5.97
C ALA A 645 12.66 -9.46 -4.91
N GLY A 646 13.39 -8.35 -5.07
CA GLY A 646 14.48 -7.94 -4.17
C GLY A 646 14.03 -7.32 -2.84
N ALA A 647 14.98 -6.70 -2.14
CA ALA A 647 14.79 -6.14 -0.79
C ALA A 647 13.65 -5.11 -0.62
N ASN A 648 13.12 -4.58 -1.74
CA ASN A 648 12.04 -3.61 -1.74
C ASN A 648 10.63 -4.23 -1.64
N LEU A 649 10.46 -5.56 -1.59
CA LEU A 649 9.13 -6.20 -1.45
C LEU A 649 8.28 -5.61 -0.32
N ARG A 650 8.88 -5.29 0.84
CA ARG A 650 8.18 -4.66 1.97
C ARG A 650 7.65 -3.25 1.67
N THR A 651 8.17 -2.58 0.63
CA THR A 651 7.82 -1.22 0.21
C THR A 651 7.19 -1.15 -1.19
N THR A 652 7.23 -2.21 -1.99
CA THR A 652 6.57 -2.31 -3.31
C THR A 652 5.30 -3.14 -3.25
N ASP A 653 5.37 -4.37 -2.74
CA ASP A 653 4.24 -5.30 -2.68
C ASP A 653 3.16 -4.82 -1.70
N PRO A 654 1.86 -4.88 -2.09
CA PRO A 654 0.77 -4.41 -1.25
C PRO A 654 0.27 -5.37 -0.16
N LEU A 655 0.58 -6.66 -0.27
CA LEU A 655 0.13 -7.71 0.62
C LEU A 655 1.27 -8.23 1.50
N PHE A 656 2.49 -8.39 0.94
CA PHE A 656 3.64 -9.00 1.61
C PHE A 656 3.93 -8.44 3.02
N PRO A 657 3.84 -7.13 3.31
CA PRO A 657 4.01 -6.62 4.67
C PRO A 657 3.03 -7.26 5.68
N ALA A 658 1.77 -7.43 5.30
CA ALA A 658 0.75 -8.08 6.13
C ALA A 658 0.97 -9.60 6.19
N LEU A 659 1.29 -10.25 5.06
CA LEU A 659 1.54 -11.70 5.01
C LEU A 659 2.73 -12.08 5.89
N ALA A 660 3.81 -11.28 5.87
CA ALA A 660 4.98 -11.49 6.71
C ALA A 660 4.69 -11.21 8.19
N ALA A 661 3.98 -10.14 8.52
CA ALA A 661 3.61 -9.81 9.91
C ALA A 661 2.66 -10.86 10.53
N LEU A 662 1.73 -11.39 9.74
CA LEU A 662 0.75 -12.41 10.15
C LEU A 662 1.30 -13.85 9.96
N GLN A 663 2.52 -14.00 9.43
CA GLN A 663 3.17 -15.28 9.10
C GLN A 663 2.30 -16.21 8.23
N ILE A 664 1.55 -15.66 7.27
CA ILE A 664 0.70 -16.43 6.35
C ILE A 664 1.58 -16.96 5.21
N PRO A 665 1.47 -18.25 4.80
CA PRO A 665 2.26 -18.80 3.71
C PRO A 665 1.87 -18.20 2.36
N MET A 666 2.87 -18.12 1.48
CA MET A 666 2.76 -17.58 0.14
C MET A 666 3.57 -18.42 -0.85
N VAL A 667 3.07 -18.55 -2.08
CA VAL A 667 3.82 -19.04 -3.24
C VAL A 667 3.94 -17.90 -4.25
N SER A 668 5.16 -17.44 -4.51
CA SER A 668 5.46 -16.35 -5.43
C SER A 668 5.93 -16.85 -6.79
N TYR A 669 5.30 -16.37 -7.85
CA TYR A 669 5.81 -16.53 -9.20
C TYR A 669 6.91 -15.48 -9.53
N ALA A 670 6.95 -14.34 -8.84
CA ALA A 670 7.96 -13.30 -9.09
C ALA A 670 9.38 -13.79 -8.78
N ASP A 671 9.54 -14.55 -7.70
CA ASP A 671 10.85 -15.13 -7.33
C ASP A 671 11.27 -16.22 -8.31
N VAL A 672 10.32 -17.07 -8.75
CA VAL A 672 10.53 -18.08 -9.80
C VAL A 672 10.96 -17.41 -11.09
N ALA A 673 10.28 -16.35 -11.51
CA ALA A 673 10.64 -15.53 -12.67
C ALA A 673 11.99 -14.82 -12.53
N CYS A 674 12.50 -14.60 -11.32
CA CYS A 674 13.84 -14.03 -11.09
C CYS A 674 14.95 -15.10 -11.14
N ASP A 675 14.71 -16.32 -10.64
CA ASP A 675 15.70 -17.43 -10.70
C ASP A 675 15.77 -18.10 -12.08
N MET A 676 14.79 -17.85 -12.95
CA MET A 676 14.81 -18.26 -14.36
C MET A 676 16.01 -17.64 -15.13
N PRO A 677 16.71 -18.42 -15.98
CA PRO A 677 17.81 -17.90 -16.78
C PRO A 677 17.31 -16.91 -17.85
N ALA A 678 18.17 -15.98 -18.28
CA ALA A 678 17.81 -15.08 -19.37
C ALA A 678 17.49 -15.87 -20.66
N LEU A 679 16.41 -15.48 -21.36
CA LEU A 679 15.90 -16.13 -22.57
C LEU A 679 16.95 -16.26 -23.72
N GLY A 680 18.06 -15.51 -23.68
CA GLY A 680 19.13 -15.55 -24.69
C GLY A 680 18.78 -14.92 -26.05
N ARG A 681 17.49 -14.66 -26.29
CA ARG A 681 16.91 -14.01 -27.47
C ARG A 681 15.89 -12.94 -27.04
N SER A 682 15.54 -12.04 -27.96
CA SER A 682 14.44 -11.09 -27.73
C SER A 682 13.12 -11.83 -27.46
N SER A 683 12.39 -11.39 -26.45
CA SER A 683 11.08 -11.94 -26.12
C SER A 683 10.04 -11.60 -27.19
N ALA A 684 9.24 -12.59 -27.59
CA ALA A 684 8.04 -12.43 -28.40
C ALA A 684 6.82 -11.96 -27.58
N SER A 685 6.96 -11.78 -26.26
CA SER A 685 5.93 -11.23 -25.38
C SER A 685 5.56 -9.80 -25.75
N ARG A 686 4.27 -9.47 -25.73
CA ARG A 686 3.77 -8.09 -25.92
C ARG A 686 4.34 -7.11 -24.88
N SER A 687 4.57 -7.59 -23.65
CA SER A 687 5.21 -6.84 -22.55
C SER A 687 6.71 -6.65 -22.72
N LYS A 688 7.37 -7.35 -23.66
CA LYS A 688 8.83 -7.49 -23.81
C LYS A 688 9.57 -8.04 -22.57
N VAL A 689 8.85 -8.47 -21.53
CA VAL A 689 9.42 -9.12 -20.35
C VAL A 689 9.25 -10.64 -20.52
N PRO A 690 10.33 -11.41 -20.75
CA PRO A 690 10.24 -12.82 -21.16
C PRO A 690 9.55 -13.72 -20.12
N PHE A 691 9.77 -13.46 -18.84
CA PHE A 691 9.19 -14.24 -17.73
C PHE A 691 7.72 -13.90 -17.45
N LEU A 692 7.22 -12.80 -18.02
CA LEU A 692 5.84 -12.31 -17.90
C LEU A 692 5.21 -12.31 -19.30
N TYR A 693 5.30 -13.47 -19.94
CA TYR A 693 4.89 -13.68 -21.32
C TYR A 693 3.40 -13.36 -21.50
N THR A 694 3.12 -12.51 -22.50
CA THR A 694 1.79 -12.00 -22.85
C THR A 694 1.64 -12.18 -24.36
N TYR A 695 0.64 -12.95 -24.81
CA TYR A 695 0.44 -13.17 -26.24
C TYR A 695 0.11 -11.84 -26.96
N ALA A 696 0.55 -11.70 -28.21
CA ALA A 696 0.41 -10.44 -28.97
C ALA A 696 -1.02 -9.89 -29.06
N ASN A 697 -2.04 -10.77 -29.01
CA ASN A 697 -3.46 -10.42 -29.10
C ASN A 697 -4.19 -10.33 -27.75
N GLU A 698 -3.53 -10.65 -26.63
CA GLU A 698 -4.10 -10.58 -25.29
C GLU A 698 -3.83 -9.21 -24.65
N ASP A 699 -4.67 -8.81 -23.70
CA ASP A 699 -4.42 -7.62 -22.88
C ASP A 699 -3.10 -7.82 -22.11
N ALA A 700 -2.22 -6.82 -22.10
CA ALA A 700 -0.89 -6.90 -21.45
C ALA A 700 -0.93 -7.00 -19.89
N HIS A 701 -2.13 -7.21 -19.34
CA HIS A 701 -2.41 -7.47 -17.93
C HIS A 701 -2.66 -8.95 -17.60
N HIS A 702 -2.59 -9.87 -18.57
CA HIS A 702 -2.78 -11.32 -18.36
C HIS A 702 -1.60 -12.15 -18.89
N TYR A 703 -1.12 -13.12 -18.12
CA TYR A 703 0.03 -13.96 -18.51
C TYR A 703 -0.37 -15.24 -19.28
N GLY A 704 0.60 -15.78 -20.03
CA GLY A 704 0.46 -16.95 -20.90
C GLY A 704 0.25 -18.29 -20.16
N CYS A 705 -0.07 -19.34 -20.91
CA CYS A 705 -0.37 -20.66 -20.34
C CYS A 705 0.82 -21.29 -19.59
N GLY A 706 2.05 -21.00 -19.98
CA GLY A 706 3.26 -21.47 -19.28
C GLY A 706 3.33 -20.94 -17.86
N VAL A 707 3.07 -19.63 -17.67
CA VAL A 707 3.03 -19.00 -16.34
C VAL A 707 1.93 -19.62 -15.46
N HIS A 708 0.73 -19.82 -16.01
CA HIS A 708 -0.35 -20.53 -15.31
C HIS A 708 0.07 -21.93 -14.86
N PHE A 709 0.75 -22.68 -15.73
CA PHE A 709 1.16 -24.04 -15.44
C PHE A 709 2.28 -24.12 -14.40
N ILE A 710 3.28 -23.23 -14.48
CA ILE A 710 4.36 -23.11 -13.49
C ILE A 710 3.79 -22.73 -12.11
N GLN A 711 2.82 -21.82 -12.05
CA GLN A 711 2.13 -21.47 -10.80
C GLN A 711 1.38 -22.67 -10.21
N ALA A 712 0.65 -23.43 -11.03
CA ALA A 712 -0.05 -24.64 -10.59
C ALA A 712 0.91 -25.72 -10.05
N GLN A 713 2.03 -25.93 -10.75
CA GLN A 713 3.08 -26.87 -10.33
C GLN A 713 3.78 -26.42 -9.03
N SER A 714 4.01 -25.13 -8.85
CA SER A 714 4.58 -24.58 -7.60
C SER A 714 3.63 -24.79 -6.40
N VAL A 715 2.33 -24.56 -6.59
CA VAL A 715 1.32 -24.83 -5.54
C VAL A 715 1.19 -26.32 -5.26
N HIS A 716 1.12 -27.17 -6.29
CA HIS A 716 1.06 -28.64 -6.13
C HIS A 716 2.27 -29.16 -5.35
N ALA A 717 3.48 -28.80 -5.77
CA ALA A 717 4.73 -29.21 -5.13
C ALA A 717 4.79 -28.74 -3.66
N PHE A 718 4.28 -27.54 -3.35
CA PHE A 718 4.27 -27.01 -1.98
C PHE A 718 3.32 -27.80 -1.09
N LEU A 719 2.09 -28.04 -1.53
CA LEU A 719 1.11 -28.84 -0.79
C LEU A 719 1.59 -30.30 -0.62
N HIS A 720 2.20 -30.88 -1.66
CA HIS A 720 2.81 -32.20 -1.60
C HIS A 720 3.94 -32.27 -0.56
N LYS A 721 4.86 -31.29 -0.55
CA LYS A 721 5.91 -31.21 0.48
C LYS A 721 5.32 -31.13 1.88
N LEU A 722 4.31 -30.30 2.11
CA LEU A 722 3.68 -30.16 3.43
C LEU A 722 2.95 -31.44 3.89
N LEU A 723 2.29 -32.16 2.98
CA LEU A 723 1.70 -33.47 3.29
C LEU A 723 2.78 -34.48 3.71
N ARG A 724 3.89 -34.56 2.97
CA ARG A 724 5.04 -35.40 3.31
C ARG A 724 5.66 -35.02 4.65
N ASP A 725 5.90 -33.73 4.89
CA ASP A 725 6.46 -33.23 6.14
C ASP A 725 5.55 -33.57 7.34
N SER A 726 4.23 -33.40 7.20
CA SER A 726 3.26 -33.75 8.26
C SER A 726 3.21 -35.26 8.53
N CYS A 727 3.37 -36.10 7.50
CA CYS A 727 3.49 -37.55 7.67
C CYS A 727 4.77 -37.95 8.44
N ILE A 728 5.89 -37.25 8.21
CA ILE A 728 7.17 -37.49 8.91
C ILE A 728 7.14 -36.95 10.35
N GLU A 729 6.58 -35.75 10.57
CA GLU A 729 6.46 -35.11 11.89
C GLU A 729 5.41 -35.78 12.79
N GLY A 730 4.42 -36.42 12.18
CA GLY A 730 3.33 -37.09 12.86
C GLY A 730 2.22 -36.16 13.36
N ASP A 731 1.13 -36.80 13.77
CA ASP A 731 -0.15 -36.17 14.08
C ASP A 731 -0.08 -35.19 15.23
N GLN A 732 0.56 -35.61 16.34
CA GLN A 732 0.56 -34.83 17.58
C GLN A 732 1.34 -33.52 17.44
N ALA A 733 2.46 -33.54 16.72
CA ALA A 733 3.24 -32.34 16.41
C ALA A 733 2.44 -31.40 15.49
N THR A 734 1.83 -31.95 14.43
CA THR A 734 0.99 -31.20 13.49
C THR A 734 -0.21 -30.53 14.19
N LEU A 735 -0.93 -31.27 15.04
CA LEU A 735 -2.06 -30.78 15.83
C LEU A 735 -1.64 -29.68 16.82
N SER A 736 -0.53 -29.87 17.53
CA SER A 736 -0.03 -28.90 18.52
C SER A 736 0.41 -27.59 17.85
N GLY A 737 1.09 -27.68 16.69
CA GLY A 737 1.47 -26.52 15.90
C GLY A 737 0.25 -25.76 15.37
N ALA A 738 -0.77 -26.46 14.89
CA ALA A 738 -2.01 -25.83 14.42
C ALA A 738 -2.76 -25.14 15.57
N ALA A 739 -2.83 -25.75 16.75
CA ALA A 739 -3.45 -25.12 17.93
C ALA A 739 -2.71 -23.84 18.37
N ALA A 740 -1.38 -23.81 18.28
CA ALA A 740 -0.59 -22.61 18.54
C ALA A 740 -0.79 -21.51 17.48
N GLU A 741 -0.89 -21.89 16.20
CA GLU A 741 -1.22 -20.99 15.09
C GLU A 741 -2.60 -20.35 15.28
N ASP A 742 -3.62 -21.16 15.62
CA ASP A 742 -4.97 -20.72 15.95
C ASP A 742 -5.01 -19.76 17.15
N ALA A 743 -4.31 -20.08 18.25
CA ALA A 743 -4.28 -19.24 19.45
C ALA A 743 -3.63 -17.87 19.17
N ALA A 744 -2.53 -17.83 18.41
CA ALA A 744 -1.88 -16.58 18.05
C ALA A 744 -2.69 -15.75 17.03
N LEU A 745 -3.45 -16.39 16.15
CA LEU A 745 -4.43 -15.69 15.31
C LEU A 745 -5.58 -15.10 16.13
N GLN A 746 -6.05 -15.80 17.17
CA GLN A 746 -7.05 -15.26 18.11
C GLN A 746 -6.50 -14.05 18.90
N GLN A 747 -5.22 -14.06 19.30
CA GLN A 747 -4.58 -12.90 19.93
C GLN A 747 -4.54 -11.69 18.98
N LEU A 748 -4.19 -11.89 17.70
CA LEU A 748 -4.20 -10.82 16.69
C LEU A 748 -5.62 -10.27 16.44
N GLN A 749 -6.66 -11.10 16.61
CA GLN A 749 -8.08 -10.73 16.52
C GLN A 749 -8.59 -9.96 17.76
N ALA A 750 -7.85 -9.90 18.86
CA ALA A 750 -8.19 -9.04 20.00
C ALA A 750 -8.10 -7.54 19.65
N ASN A 751 -7.35 -7.20 18.59
CA ASN A 751 -7.39 -5.87 17.99
C ASN A 751 -8.76 -5.60 17.39
N SER A 752 -9.45 -4.56 17.88
CA SER A 752 -10.80 -4.26 17.44
C SER A 752 -10.86 -3.96 15.94
N LEU A 753 -11.56 -4.81 15.19
CA LEU A 753 -11.92 -4.56 13.80
C LEU A 753 -12.69 -3.21 13.70
N SER A 754 -12.33 -2.40 12.71
CA SER A 754 -13.09 -1.20 12.33
C SER A 754 -14.52 -1.57 11.94
N GLN A 755 -15.39 -0.56 11.86
CA GLN A 755 -16.78 -0.79 11.47
C GLN A 755 -16.90 -1.36 10.05
N VAL A 756 -15.98 -1.00 9.14
CA VAL A 756 -15.94 -1.51 7.77
C VAL A 756 -15.48 -2.96 7.71
N GLU A 757 -14.42 -3.31 8.43
CA GLU A 757 -13.95 -4.70 8.50
C GLU A 757 -15.01 -5.62 9.15
N ARG A 758 -15.65 -5.17 10.25
CA ARG A 758 -16.79 -5.89 10.84
C ARG A 758 -17.89 -6.13 9.82
N CYS A 759 -18.27 -5.08 9.07
CA CYS A 759 -19.26 -5.17 8.01
C CYS A 759 -18.90 -6.22 6.95
N GLN A 760 -17.64 -6.28 6.51
CA GLN A 760 -17.16 -7.33 5.60
C GLN A 760 -17.22 -8.73 6.23
N THR A 761 -16.97 -8.89 7.54
CA THR A 761 -17.09 -10.20 8.23
C THR A 761 -18.53 -10.64 8.55
N GLU A 762 -19.50 -9.72 8.47
CA GLU A 762 -20.88 -9.90 8.94
C GLU A 762 -21.92 -9.53 7.86
N LEU A 763 -21.58 -9.73 6.59
CA LEU A 763 -22.48 -9.54 5.46
C LEU A 763 -23.77 -10.36 5.63
N GLN A 764 -24.91 -9.66 5.58
CA GLN A 764 -26.26 -10.23 5.60
C GLN A 764 -26.82 -10.42 4.19
N SER A 765 -26.57 -9.45 3.30
CA SER A 765 -27.02 -9.51 1.92
C SER A 765 -25.92 -9.08 0.95
N TYR A 766 -26.03 -9.60 -0.26
CA TYR A 766 -25.19 -9.27 -1.39
C TYR A 766 -26.08 -9.29 -2.62
N MET A 767 -26.17 -8.16 -3.32
CA MET A 767 -26.97 -8.00 -4.52
C MET A 767 -26.04 -7.66 -5.68
N SER A 768 -26.00 -8.54 -6.68
CA SER A 768 -25.33 -8.27 -7.96
C SER A 768 -25.87 -9.18 -9.05
N TYR A 769 -25.33 -9.04 -10.26
CA TYR A 769 -25.65 -9.92 -11.38
C TYR A 769 -25.31 -11.40 -11.14
N LEU A 770 -24.49 -11.71 -10.12
CA LEU A 770 -24.11 -13.07 -9.72
C LEU A 770 -25.02 -13.65 -8.63
N ASP A 771 -25.84 -12.83 -7.96
CA ASP A 771 -26.76 -13.36 -6.95
C ASP A 771 -27.96 -14.05 -7.63
N HIS A 772 -28.31 -15.24 -7.15
CA HIS A 772 -29.49 -16.00 -7.56
C HIS A 772 -30.81 -15.26 -7.31
N ARG A 773 -30.84 -14.33 -6.34
CA ARG A 773 -31.98 -13.41 -6.11
C ARG A 773 -32.03 -12.24 -7.12
N GLY A 774 -31.02 -12.12 -7.97
CA GLY A 774 -30.82 -11.03 -8.92
C GLY A 774 -30.24 -9.76 -8.30
N PHE A 775 -30.22 -8.69 -9.10
CA PHE A 775 -29.84 -7.34 -8.67
C PHE A 775 -31.04 -6.38 -8.76
N PRO A 776 -32.12 -6.59 -7.98
CA PRO A 776 -33.33 -5.79 -8.10
C PRO A 776 -33.09 -4.34 -7.69
N ALA A 777 -33.68 -3.40 -8.43
CA ALA A 777 -33.71 -1.99 -8.10
C ALA A 777 -35.05 -1.37 -8.56
N LEU A 778 -35.48 -0.34 -7.85
CA LEU A 778 -36.59 0.54 -8.22
C LEU A 778 -36.02 1.70 -9.05
N VAL A 779 -36.63 1.95 -10.20
CA VAL A 779 -36.26 3.01 -11.15
C VAL A 779 -37.55 3.58 -11.76
N GLY A 780 -37.56 4.88 -12.06
CA GLY A 780 -38.68 5.52 -12.77
C GLY A 780 -38.89 4.93 -14.17
N ALA A 781 -40.11 5.08 -14.71
CA ALA A 781 -40.47 4.56 -16.04
C ALA A 781 -39.62 5.16 -17.19
N ASP A 782 -39.13 6.38 -17.01
CA ASP A 782 -38.24 7.13 -17.90
C ASP A 782 -36.76 7.07 -17.48
N SER A 783 -36.39 6.15 -16.60
CA SER A 783 -35.07 6.15 -15.96
C SER A 783 -33.90 6.02 -16.92
N THR A 784 -32.88 6.82 -16.64
CA THR A 784 -31.55 6.77 -17.26
C THR A 784 -30.74 5.56 -16.77
N TRP A 785 -31.19 4.84 -15.74
CA TRP A 785 -30.54 3.64 -15.22
C TRP A 785 -31.04 2.37 -15.91
N GLN A 786 -30.12 1.63 -16.52
CA GLN A 786 -30.40 0.37 -17.19
C GLN A 786 -29.50 -0.74 -16.65
N PHE A 787 -30.08 -1.91 -16.36
CA PHE A 787 -29.30 -3.08 -16.01
C PHE A 787 -28.70 -3.72 -17.28
N GLY A 788 -27.39 -3.91 -17.31
CA GLY A 788 -26.72 -4.47 -18.49
C GLY A 788 -25.20 -4.57 -18.36
N ALA A 789 -24.54 -4.78 -19.49
CA ALA A 789 -23.08 -4.86 -19.59
C ALA A 789 -22.58 -3.95 -20.71
N ASP A 790 -21.88 -2.89 -20.33
CA ASP A 790 -21.12 -2.00 -21.21
C ASP A 790 -19.72 -2.54 -21.58
N SER A 791 -19.41 -3.75 -21.12
CA SER A 791 -18.13 -4.43 -21.30
C SER A 791 -18.33 -5.92 -21.01
N ARG A 792 -17.69 -6.79 -21.81
CA ARG A 792 -17.95 -8.24 -21.79
C ARG A 792 -17.82 -8.83 -20.39
N ALA A 793 -18.89 -9.49 -19.93
CA ALA A 793 -19.00 -10.16 -18.63
C ALA A 793 -18.88 -9.26 -17.37
N LYS A 794 -18.91 -7.92 -17.51
CA LYS A 794 -19.13 -7.01 -16.37
C LYS A 794 -20.59 -6.55 -16.43
N TYR A 795 -21.50 -7.15 -15.67
CA TYR A 795 -22.89 -6.68 -15.58
C TYR A 795 -23.09 -5.75 -14.37
N GLY A 796 -24.12 -4.91 -14.40
CA GLY A 796 -24.47 -3.99 -13.31
C GLY A 796 -25.54 -2.99 -13.73
N TRP A 797 -25.88 -2.06 -12.83
CA TRP A 797 -26.78 -0.95 -13.11
C TRP A 797 -25.99 0.23 -13.67
N ILE A 798 -26.33 0.67 -14.88
CA ILE A 798 -25.58 1.66 -15.65
C ILE A 798 -26.47 2.89 -15.93
N ALA A 799 -26.13 4.03 -15.36
CA ALA A 799 -26.76 5.31 -15.66
C ALA A 799 -26.32 5.82 -17.04
N ASN A 800 -27.22 6.52 -17.74
CA ASN A 800 -26.99 7.22 -19.01
C ASN A 800 -26.34 6.34 -20.11
N TRP A 801 -26.55 5.03 -20.06
CA TRP A 801 -26.03 4.11 -21.05
C TRP A 801 -26.89 4.13 -22.31
N LYS A 802 -26.24 4.34 -23.45
CA LYS A 802 -26.81 4.06 -24.77
C LYS A 802 -26.03 2.87 -25.34
N PRO A 803 -26.63 1.67 -25.43
CA PRO A 803 -26.00 0.55 -26.11
C PRO A 803 -25.63 0.97 -27.53
N GLN A 804 -24.38 0.79 -27.94
CA GLN A 804 -24.02 1.09 -29.32
C GLN A 804 -24.60 -0.02 -30.20
N GLY A 805 -25.24 0.33 -31.34
CA GLY A 805 -25.98 -0.67 -32.15
C GLY A 805 -25.15 -1.90 -32.51
N ASN A 806 -23.85 -1.72 -32.74
CA ASN A 806 -22.92 -2.81 -33.07
C ASN A 806 -22.60 -3.72 -31.87
N GLU A 807 -22.71 -3.24 -30.63
CA GLU A 807 -22.57 -4.05 -29.41
C GLU A 807 -23.76 -5.01 -29.23
N THR A 808 -24.92 -4.72 -29.84
CA THR A 808 -26.08 -5.63 -29.84
C THR A 808 -26.02 -6.70 -30.94
N GLY A 809 -25.14 -6.53 -31.93
CA GLY A 809 -25.17 -7.25 -33.22
C GLY A 809 -24.87 -8.74 -33.22
N ASN A 810 -24.36 -9.32 -32.12
CA ASN A 810 -24.18 -10.77 -31.94
C ASN A 810 -24.30 -11.18 -30.46
N VAL A 811 -25.26 -10.58 -29.74
CA VAL A 811 -25.55 -10.86 -28.32
C VAL A 811 -26.26 -12.21 -28.12
N THR A 812 -26.39 -13.03 -29.17
CA THR A 812 -26.74 -14.46 -29.05
C THR A 812 -25.73 -15.26 -28.22
N ASP A 813 -24.47 -14.83 -28.20
CA ASP A 813 -23.38 -15.42 -27.41
C ASP A 813 -23.15 -14.74 -26.06
N ALA A 814 -23.90 -13.67 -25.74
CA ALA A 814 -24.04 -13.30 -24.34
C ALA A 814 -24.84 -14.42 -23.68
N PRO A 815 -24.32 -15.11 -22.64
CA PRO A 815 -25.08 -16.16 -21.97
C PRO A 815 -26.40 -15.54 -21.55
N ARG A 816 -27.53 -16.09 -22.06
CA ARG A 816 -28.89 -15.59 -21.82
C ARG A 816 -28.97 -15.16 -20.37
N LEU A 817 -29.07 -13.85 -20.13
CA LEU A 817 -29.06 -13.26 -18.79
C LEU A 817 -29.89 -14.17 -17.88
N PRO A 818 -29.29 -14.79 -16.84
CA PRO A 818 -29.91 -15.91 -16.13
C PRO A 818 -31.33 -15.52 -15.79
N MET A 819 -32.29 -16.25 -16.40
CA MET A 819 -33.64 -15.74 -16.71
C MET A 819 -34.17 -14.92 -15.55
N ARG A 820 -34.46 -13.63 -15.79
CA ARG A 820 -35.01 -12.66 -14.81
C ARG A 820 -35.65 -13.42 -13.66
N ALA A 821 -34.96 -13.49 -12.52
CA ALA A 821 -35.47 -14.20 -11.35
C ALA A 821 -36.92 -13.79 -11.18
N LYS A 822 -37.85 -14.77 -11.19
CA LYS A 822 -39.30 -14.49 -11.23
C LYS A 822 -39.57 -13.36 -10.24
N PRO A 823 -40.12 -12.21 -10.68
CA PRO A 823 -40.19 -11.04 -9.82
C PRO A 823 -40.90 -11.45 -8.55
N VAL A 824 -40.15 -11.54 -7.45
CA VAL A 824 -40.68 -11.81 -6.12
C VAL A 824 -41.70 -10.73 -5.90
N ALA A 825 -42.96 -11.11 -5.68
CA ALA A 825 -44.11 -10.21 -5.72
C ALA A 825 -43.77 -8.93 -4.93
N ALA A 826 -43.47 -7.87 -5.67
CA ALA A 826 -42.71 -6.77 -5.10
C ALA A 826 -43.58 -6.07 -4.08
N THR A 827 -43.12 -5.99 -2.83
CA THR A 827 -43.73 -5.13 -1.83
C THR A 827 -43.84 -3.75 -2.45
N HIS A 828 -45.06 -3.24 -2.61
CA HIS A 828 -45.28 -1.96 -3.25
C HIS A 828 -44.89 -0.84 -2.28
N TYR A 829 -43.93 -0.02 -2.68
CA TYR A 829 -43.43 1.10 -1.89
C TYR A 829 -43.87 2.40 -2.56
N ALA A 830 -45.09 2.85 -2.27
CA ALA A 830 -45.74 3.96 -2.96
C ALA A 830 -44.93 5.29 -2.95
N GLN A 831 -44.05 5.46 -1.96
CA GLN A 831 -43.10 6.58 -1.88
C GLN A 831 -42.02 6.58 -2.98
N PHE A 832 -41.93 5.51 -3.78
CA PHE A 832 -40.99 5.34 -4.88
C PHE A 832 -41.68 5.18 -6.25
N ASP A 833 -42.99 5.44 -6.35
CA ASP A 833 -43.74 5.38 -7.61
C ASP A 833 -43.27 6.47 -8.60
N ASP A 834 -43.06 7.70 -8.07
CA ASP A 834 -42.61 8.88 -8.83
C ASP A 834 -41.08 9.12 -8.73
N LEU A 835 -40.27 8.07 -8.90
CA LEU A 835 -38.81 8.20 -8.89
C LEU A 835 -38.29 9.03 -10.09
N PRO A 836 -37.47 10.08 -9.88
CA PRO A 836 -36.87 10.85 -10.98
C PRO A 836 -36.04 9.98 -11.93
N ALA A 837 -36.00 10.32 -13.22
CA ALA A 837 -35.22 9.62 -14.23
C ALA A 837 -33.71 9.46 -13.90
N THR A 838 -33.15 10.31 -13.05
CA THR A 838 -31.75 10.25 -12.61
C THR A 838 -31.50 9.29 -11.46
N ASP A 839 -32.56 8.76 -10.82
CA ASP A 839 -32.49 8.09 -9.53
C ASP A 839 -32.67 6.57 -9.68
N ILE A 840 -32.02 5.83 -8.78
CA ILE A 840 -32.16 4.39 -8.59
C ILE A 840 -32.19 4.11 -7.08
N VAL A 841 -33.10 3.22 -6.66
CA VAL A 841 -33.28 2.84 -5.25
C VAL A 841 -33.17 1.32 -5.09
N PHE A 842 -32.41 0.88 -4.11
CA PHE A 842 -32.29 -0.51 -3.72
C PHE A 842 -32.89 -0.70 -2.33
N ILE A 843 -33.87 -1.59 -2.19
CA ILE A 843 -34.42 -1.93 -0.89
C ILE A 843 -33.46 -2.92 -0.22
N ILE A 844 -33.00 -2.58 0.98
CA ILE A 844 -31.91 -3.26 1.68
C ILE A 844 -32.30 -3.60 3.12
N HIS A 845 -31.65 -4.63 3.66
CA HIS A 845 -31.74 -4.98 5.07
C HIS A 845 -30.40 -4.74 5.77
N LEU A 846 -30.44 -4.08 6.93
CA LEU A 846 -29.29 -3.70 7.76
C LEU A 846 -29.41 -4.32 9.16
N GLY A 847 -28.34 -4.93 9.65
CA GLY A 847 -28.22 -5.45 11.02
C GLY A 847 -27.31 -4.59 11.90
N ILE A 848 -26.10 -4.29 11.42
CA ILE A 848 -25.14 -3.38 12.07
C ILE A 848 -25.04 -2.02 11.36
N GLY A 849 -25.72 -1.85 10.22
CA GLY A 849 -25.99 -0.54 9.61
C GLY A 849 -25.05 -0.13 8.49
N GLY A 850 -24.33 -1.07 7.86
CA GLY A 850 -23.37 -0.76 6.81
C GLY A 850 -23.84 -1.18 5.42
N VAL A 851 -23.61 -0.32 4.44
CA VAL A 851 -23.78 -0.61 3.01
C VAL A 851 -22.44 -0.43 2.33
N LEU A 852 -21.91 -1.50 1.73
CA LEU A 852 -20.75 -1.44 0.85
C LEU A 852 -21.24 -1.43 -0.59
N VAL A 853 -20.80 -0.47 -1.39
CA VAL A 853 -21.21 -0.29 -2.78
C VAL A 853 -20.01 -0.40 -3.68
N GLU A 854 -20.02 -1.42 -4.52
CA GLU A 854 -19.03 -1.63 -5.56
C GLU A 854 -19.48 -0.91 -6.83
N TYR A 855 -18.60 -0.12 -7.43
CA TYR A 855 -18.86 0.63 -8.65
C TYR A 855 -17.66 0.58 -9.60
N LEU A 856 -17.89 0.81 -10.89
CA LEU A 856 -16.82 0.75 -11.89
C LEU A 856 -16.05 2.08 -11.92
N SER A 857 -14.73 1.98 -11.74
CA SER A 857 -13.77 3.06 -11.98
C SER A 857 -13.09 2.80 -13.35
N THR A 858 -13.20 3.73 -14.30
CA THR A 858 -12.69 3.52 -15.68
C THR A 858 -12.23 4.81 -16.36
N TYR A 859 -11.42 4.64 -17.39
CA TYR A 859 -10.69 5.68 -18.13
C TYR A 859 -11.55 6.82 -18.70
N ASN A 860 -12.65 6.51 -19.41
CA ASN A 860 -13.29 7.44 -20.34
C ASN A 860 -14.80 7.54 -20.15
N ASN A 861 -15.31 8.76 -20.19
CA ASN A 861 -16.74 9.13 -20.15
C ASN A 861 -17.55 8.65 -18.94
N ILE A 862 -16.92 8.05 -17.92
CA ILE A 862 -17.56 7.83 -16.64
C ILE A 862 -17.66 9.14 -15.86
N GLY A 863 -18.80 9.35 -15.21
CA GLY A 863 -19.07 10.46 -14.33
C GLY A 863 -19.16 10.05 -12.87
N SER A 864 -20.15 10.60 -12.18
CA SER A 864 -20.36 10.41 -10.75
C SER A 864 -21.81 10.07 -10.45
N ALA A 865 -22.03 9.47 -9.29
CA ALA A 865 -23.33 9.36 -8.67
C ALA A 865 -23.25 9.81 -7.21
N SER A 866 -24.22 10.59 -6.76
CA SER A 866 -24.38 10.93 -5.34
C SER A 866 -25.32 9.92 -4.70
N CYS A 867 -24.87 9.24 -3.65
CA CYS A 867 -25.61 8.16 -3.01
C CYS A 867 -25.77 8.36 -1.49
N GLN A 868 -26.80 7.74 -0.92
CA GLN A 868 -27.18 7.87 0.48
C GLN A 868 -28.07 6.70 0.94
N VAL A 869 -28.11 6.44 2.24
CA VAL A 869 -29.11 5.55 2.87
C VAL A 869 -30.25 6.41 3.41
N GLU A 870 -31.47 6.04 3.04
CA GLU A 870 -32.74 6.58 3.54
C GLU A 870 -33.47 5.49 4.35
N ASP A 871 -34.29 5.87 5.32
CA ASP A 871 -35.34 4.98 5.80
C ASP A 871 -36.51 4.92 4.80
N LEU A 872 -37.49 4.06 5.06
CA LEU A 872 -38.63 3.89 4.15
C LEU A 872 -39.54 5.14 4.06
N SER A 873 -39.35 6.18 4.87
CA SER A 873 -40.05 7.48 4.70
C SER A 873 -39.31 8.45 3.76
N GLY A 874 -38.15 8.06 3.23
CA GLY A 874 -37.28 8.92 2.42
C GLY A 874 -36.40 9.86 3.24
N ARG A 875 -36.39 9.75 4.57
CA ARG A 875 -35.49 10.51 5.45
C ARG A 875 -34.09 9.91 5.37
N ILE A 876 -33.11 10.74 5.06
CA ILE A 876 -31.69 10.38 5.00
C ILE A 876 -31.19 9.99 6.40
N ILE A 877 -30.59 8.80 6.53
CA ILE A 877 -30.06 8.24 7.78
C ILE A 877 -28.55 7.94 7.73
N SER A 878 -27.87 8.24 6.62
CA SER A 878 -26.40 8.23 6.47
C SER A 878 -25.85 9.59 6.04
N GLN A 879 -24.52 9.72 5.94
CA GLN A 879 -23.91 10.76 5.12
C GLN A 879 -24.26 10.54 3.63
N VAL A 880 -24.43 11.64 2.89
CA VAL A 880 -24.49 11.64 1.42
C VAL A 880 -23.06 11.66 0.88
N SER A 881 -22.70 10.69 0.03
CA SER A 881 -21.36 10.58 -0.53
C SER A 881 -21.41 10.55 -2.05
N ARG A 882 -20.51 11.31 -2.68
CA ARG A 882 -20.35 11.38 -4.13
C ARG A 882 -19.34 10.34 -4.60
N LEU A 883 -19.82 9.33 -5.30
CA LEU A 883 -19.02 8.27 -5.92
C LEU A 883 -18.51 8.78 -7.26
N ASN A 884 -17.19 8.97 -7.39
CA ASN A 884 -16.57 9.34 -8.66
C ASN A 884 -16.03 8.10 -9.36
N GLY A 885 -16.54 7.80 -10.55
CA GLY A 885 -16.05 6.69 -11.38
C GLY A 885 -15.04 7.11 -12.44
N LEU A 886 -14.73 8.42 -12.56
CA LEU A 886 -13.51 8.88 -13.22
C LEU A 886 -12.31 8.33 -12.44
N TRP A 887 -11.22 8.02 -13.15
CA TRP A 887 -10.14 7.28 -12.57
C TRP A 887 -8.73 7.71 -12.94
N ASP A 888 -7.93 7.90 -11.90
CA ASP A 888 -6.54 8.34 -11.96
C ASP A 888 -5.52 7.21 -12.25
N LYS A 889 -5.89 5.92 -12.14
CA LYS A 889 -4.94 4.77 -12.30
C LYS A 889 -5.12 3.93 -13.57
N HIS A 890 -5.97 4.34 -14.52
CA HIS A 890 -6.03 3.80 -15.89
C HIS A 890 -6.05 2.24 -16.09
N MET A 891 -6.99 1.45 -15.50
CA MET A 891 -7.05 -0.04 -15.67
C MET A 891 -8.44 -0.80 -15.53
N SER A 892 -9.57 -0.36 -16.12
CA SER A 892 -10.97 -0.81 -15.79
C SER A 892 -11.22 -1.71 -14.53
N MET A 893 -11.20 -1.17 -13.30
CA MET A 893 -11.36 -1.93 -12.03
C MET A 893 -12.60 -1.51 -11.22
N SER A 894 -13.07 -2.41 -10.35
CA SER A 894 -14.00 -2.09 -9.26
C SER A 894 -13.38 -1.10 -8.25
N SER A 895 -14.17 -0.16 -7.75
CA SER A 895 -13.92 0.62 -6.54
C SER A 895 -15.07 0.41 -5.56
N GLN A 896 -14.82 0.66 -4.27
CA GLN A 896 -15.84 0.50 -3.22
C GLN A 896 -15.98 1.78 -2.40
N ALA A 897 -17.22 2.10 -2.03
CA ALA A 897 -17.53 3.08 -1.01
C ALA A 897 -18.39 2.43 0.08
N VAL A 898 -18.34 2.98 1.29
CA VAL A 898 -19.06 2.45 2.44
C VAL A 898 -19.90 3.55 3.08
N PHE A 899 -21.14 3.21 3.41
CA PHE A 899 -22.12 4.08 4.05
C PHE A 899 -22.55 3.45 5.37
N PHE A 900 -22.64 4.25 6.43
CA PHE A 900 -23.18 3.81 7.71
C PHE A 900 -24.45 4.57 8.06
N ALA A 901 -25.49 3.82 8.43
CA ALA A 901 -26.81 4.31 8.81
C ALA A 901 -26.97 4.35 10.34
N ASN A 902 -27.77 5.29 10.85
CA ASN A 902 -28.09 5.34 12.28
C ASN A 902 -29.13 4.28 12.68
N MET A 903 -28.65 3.10 13.10
CA MET A 903 -29.49 1.95 13.47
C MET A 903 -30.47 2.21 14.62
N THR A 904 -30.19 3.16 15.52
CA THR A 904 -31.06 3.53 16.66
C THR A 904 -32.47 3.96 16.24
N GLN A 905 -32.60 4.42 15.00
CA GLN A 905 -33.86 4.84 14.39
C GLN A 905 -34.46 3.69 13.57
N LEU A 906 -33.67 3.10 12.68
CA LEU A 906 -34.10 2.06 11.75
C LEU A 906 -34.64 0.78 12.43
N ALA A 907 -34.06 0.40 13.57
CA ALA A 907 -34.49 -0.77 14.33
C ALA A 907 -35.89 -0.62 14.93
N ARG A 908 -36.33 0.61 15.23
CA ARG A 908 -37.67 0.90 15.75
C ARG A 908 -38.70 1.01 14.63
N ASP A 909 -38.38 1.77 13.59
CA ASP A 909 -39.37 2.21 12.60
C ASP A 909 -39.58 1.18 11.47
N SER A 910 -38.53 0.43 11.07
CA SER A 910 -38.56 -0.40 9.84
C SER A 910 -37.93 -1.79 9.99
N LYS A 911 -37.65 -2.23 11.24
CA LYS A 911 -37.02 -3.53 11.55
C LYS A 911 -35.72 -3.78 10.77
N GLY A 912 -34.91 -2.75 10.53
CA GLY A 912 -33.67 -2.87 9.75
C GLY A 912 -33.84 -2.72 8.23
N THR A 913 -35.05 -2.63 7.70
CA THR A 913 -35.28 -2.37 6.26
C THR A 913 -35.07 -0.90 5.92
N ALA A 914 -34.19 -0.60 4.97
CA ALA A 914 -33.85 0.73 4.49
C ALA A 914 -33.91 0.83 2.95
N ALA A 915 -33.73 2.02 2.42
CA ALA A 915 -33.57 2.29 1.00
C ALA A 915 -32.17 2.87 0.74
N PHE A 916 -31.37 2.23 -0.10
CA PHE A 916 -30.12 2.81 -0.59
C PHE A 916 -30.39 3.49 -1.94
N ARG A 917 -30.25 4.81 -1.98
CA ARG A 917 -30.56 5.64 -3.15
C ARG A 917 -29.27 6.16 -3.79
N CYS A 918 -29.19 6.10 -5.11
CA CYS A 918 -28.18 6.82 -5.89
C CYS A 918 -28.84 7.71 -6.93
N ARG A 919 -28.26 8.90 -7.14
CA ARG A 919 -28.62 9.84 -8.21
C ARG A 919 -27.44 10.01 -9.16
N SER A 920 -27.66 9.76 -10.44
CA SER A 920 -26.66 10.00 -11.49
C SER A 920 -26.48 11.50 -11.76
N GLU A 921 -25.24 11.92 -11.99
CA GLU A 921 -24.89 13.30 -12.32
C GLU A 921 -24.78 13.52 -13.85
N GLY A 922 -25.71 12.94 -14.62
CA GLY A 922 -25.87 13.18 -16.06
C GLY A 922 -24.81 12.55 -16.99
N LYS A 923 -23.88 11.78 -16.44
CA LYS A 923 -22.85 11.02 -17.18
C LYS A 923 -22.99 9.53 -16.92
N LYS A 924 -22.27 8.71 -17.69
CA LYS A 924 -22.27 7.25 -17.53
C LYS A 924 -21.71 6.89 -16.15
N PHE A 925 -22.42 6.12 -15.34
CA PHE A 925 -21.91 5.62 -14.06
C PHE A 925 -22.43 4.22 -13.84
N LYS A 926 -21.67 3.34 -13.17
CA LYS A 926 -22.03 1.93 -13.05
C LYS A 926 -21.84 1.39 -11.64
N ILE A 927 -22.93 0.89 -11.06
CA ILE A 927 -22.92 0.11 -9.82
C ILE A 927 -22.80 -1.37 -10.20
N LEU A 928 -21.81 -2.06 -9.63
CA LEU A 928 -21.48 -3.46 -9.88
C LEU A 928 -22.14 -4.39 -8.87
N SER A 929 -22.14 -4.02 -7.59
CA SER A 929 -22.80 -4.76 -6.52
C SER A 929 -23.10 -3.87 -5.30
N ILE A 930 -24.02 -4.34 -4.47
CA ILE A 930 -24.33 -3.76 -3.15
C ILE A 930 -24.32 -4.88 -2.12
N SER A 931 -23.50 -4.73 -1.09
CA SER A 931 -23.42 -5.64 0.06
C SER A 931 -23.93 -4.92 1.29
N THR A 932 -24.63 -5.62 2.18
CA THR A 932 -25.11 -5.01 3.44
C THR A 932 -24.73 -5.82 4.66
N CYS A 933 -24.54 -5.11 5.76
CA CYS A 933 -24.36 -5.64 7.10
C CYS A 933 -25.29 -4.91 8.09
#